data_AF-A0A7Y0BDC5-F1
#
_entry.id   AF-A0A7Y0BDC5-F1
#
_cell.length_a   1.000
_cell.length_b   1.000
_cell.length_c   1.000
_cell.angle_alpha   90.00
_cell.angle_beta   90.00
_cell.angle_gamma   90.00
#
_symmetry.space_group_name_H-M   'P 1'
#
loop_
_entity.id
_entity.type
_entity.pdbx_description
1 polymer ?
#
loop_
_entity_poly.entity_id
_entity_poly.type
_entity_poly.pdbx_seq_one_letter_code
_entity_poly.pdbx_strand_id
1 'polypeptide(L)'
;MGRGDLAEPVGLVRICDLAGRPRGTGFLADHEGTLVTSHEAVDGLTRVVLHAPGERTRLAEADAITPFPEQGLALIRTEGLGVPPLPLATRAAVEPGTYVRIAAHGWREARVLGPAAVTYTATDRFHVLPDALELAIGTQGAEALRLGGPAAGGPVVDSATGTVLGVVGTALQGDPRAAGHAVPIRPDGPLGPLLRRNSATIPAYGPDLNLAALLELTAATALPPAEPAPGQAPVARPTALRAVTGFARGAAPSGDVPVLTVVGEPGCGRTTLLGAACEARTRGVAPAPTVRLRGADLREDDGSLAEAVGRVLDRAARIAAASGAAGDPVTADRAAALAREAGRPLLVVLDGPEEMPPPLAHRLADWTAATERWLRAHGVRLALACRPEHAEQAAPLWSAAPAVLPLGDLTDAEARAVRQGYGIGDEDLDAADARHPLALRLLAEVRAALPGEVPGRPGRAEIFTAHLDLLCLRIAVRIAADTRPRPGGRAVRRLAARVTGQVHEAARRCLGPGHGLLDRASFEELFPWRDGWAPAVLTEGLLVPAGTGYRFAHEELSDWLQAAHLDLDTALDTLVHGTPGAGAGAGGEDEAEAAAERPSVPRHRVGTVLQALLLVHRDGGPVALTPTLDRLVGALAGFGEETPEEAVWWARTLLARTLDRVGDPRPYLPVLRRLADRVGEGTALPGAFDGFGPAWWGRLAVGEDERLDLLRRTVTADPAGCLALVEELLVARTREVQPLLCRWFTDGRGLPGRPYVTVGTVAQELLHTHRGLAADDLCEALVATAHPLAEGLLAALVDDEPAALCRAVDRWAHDDGRPERRIAAAVHGTLLAARGQHGQERELLRYAAGALLGRAADRGLHGAALGILVRDPDTRGAYLARALADARVPADALVGALPEHPEAVLDAFRDRLDQGRDPGGALRALAAVDAPALTRRIAGLVREYAHRHPEGAAHAAGYVDLRFEEGPTARAVLFPLVVGLVHGPPAAVRRALAPVLAAPGTGASRHLRAELLDVLLDHETYATGPGDLAVADALLTATAEGAARRSLPRNRALLARTTALYARDPGGAAHRDRLLAVLAADHPAFAALLAQALPAPRTPGTSMPMRTDGRGHGSLRPA
;
A
#
# COMPACT_ATOMS: atom_id res chain seq x y z
N MET A 1 58.36 -0.11 -42.74
CA MET A 1 59.23 -0.92 -41.87
C MET A 1 59.60 -0.06 -40.67
N GLY A 2 59.45 -0.60 -39.47
CA GLY A 2 59.47 0.12 -38.20
C GLY A 2 58.39 -0.45 -37.30
N ARG A 3 58.50 -1.74 -36.96
CA ARG A 3 57.72 -2.35 -35.87
C ARG A 3 58.20 -1.67 -34.60
N GLY A 4 57.35 -0.87 -33.97
CA GLY A 4 57.62 -0.40 -32.61
C GLY A 4 57.73 -1.62 -31.71
N ASP A 5 58.85 -1.73 -31.01
CA ASP A 5 59.04 -2.72 -29.94
C ASP A 5 57.92 -2.55 -28.92
N LEU A 6 57.01 -3.52 -28.85
CA LEU A 6 56.15 -3.74 -27.69
C LEU A 6 57.09 -4.03 -26.51
N ALA A 7 57.04 -3.17 -25.50
CA ALA A 7 57.88 -3.12 -24.30
C ALA A 7 58.55 -4.46 -23.91
N GLU A 8 59.87 -4.46 -23.75
CA GLU A 8 60.60 -5.59 -23.15
C GLU A 8 60.00 -5.92 -21.77
N PRO A 9 59.60 -7.17 -21.49
CA PRO A 9 59.20 -7.55 -20.13
C PRO A 9 60.44 -7.55 -19.22
N VAL A 10 60.67 -6.44 -18.55
CA VAL A 10 61.66 -6.26 -17.48
C VAL A 10 61.02 -6.74 -16.18
N GLY A 11 61.35 -7.95 -15.73
CA GLY A 11 60.82 -8.47 -14.46
C GLY A 11 61.35 -9.82 -13.98
N LEU A 12 62.38 -10.36 -14.63
CA LEU A 12 62.93 -11.68 -14.30
C LEU A 12 63.94 -11.61 -13.16
N VAL A 13 63.93 -12.61 -12.30
CA VAL A 13 64.78 -12.72 -11.11
C VAL A 13 65.68 -13.94 -11.30
N ARG A 14 67.00 -13.74 -11.31
CA ARG A 14 67.96 -14.84 -11.43
C ARG A 14 68.12 -15.54 -10.08
N ILE A 15 68.05 -16.86 -10.08
CA ILE A 15 68.18 -17.71 -8.90
C ILE A 15 69.56 -18.37 -8.94
N CYS A 16 70.33 -18.20 -7.87
CA CYS A 16 71.66 -18.77 -7.72
C CYS A 16 71.76 -19.62 -6.45
N ASP A 17 72.68 -20.59 -6.44
CA ASP A 17 73.11 -21.24 -5.20
C ASP A 17 73.99 -20.30 -4.36
N LEU A 18 74.35 -20.70 -3.13
CA LEU A 18 75.23 -19.92 -2.24
C LEU A 18 76.66 -19.72 -2.80
N ALA A 19 77.07 -20.54 -3.77
CA ALA A 19 78.34 -20.39 -4.47
C ALA A 19 78.24 -19.41 -5.67
N GLY A 20 77.08 -18.79 -5.88
CA GLY A 20 76.82 -17.85 -6.98
C GLY A 20 76.57 -18.52 -8.32
N ARG A 21 76.45 -19.84 -8.39
CA ARG A 21 76.18 -20.56 -9.64
C ARG A 21 74.72 -20.39 -10.02
N PRO A 22 74.41 -20.03 -11.28
CA PRO A 22 73.02 -19.87 -11.73
C PRO A 22 72.31 -21.21 -11.71
N ARG A 23 71.14 -21.25 -11.08
CA ARG A 23 70.25 -22.40 -10.99
C ARG A 23 69.00 -22.26 -11.85
N GLY A 24 68.64 -21.04 -12.18
CA GLY A 24 67.50 -20.75 -13.05
C GLY A 24 67.06 -19.30 -12.91
N THR A 25 65.83 -19.06 -13.33
CA THR A 25 65.13 -17.79 -13.31
C THR A 25 63.76 -17.98 -12.67
N GLY A 26 63.20 -16.92 -12.09
CA GLY A 26 61.81 -16.86 -11.66
C GLY A 26 61.19 -15.50 -11.99
N PHE A 27 59.89 -15.39 -11.78
CA PHE A 27 59.13 -14.17 -12.00
C PHE A 27 58.09 -14.00 -10.89
N LEU A 28 57.72 -12.76 -10.59
CA LEU A 28 56.71 -12.50 -9.57
C LEU A 28 55.31 -12.81 -10.10
N ALA A 29 54.50 -13.45 -9.26
CA ALA A 29 53.10 -13.76 -9.54
C ALA A 29 52.12 -12.86 -8.75
N ASP A 30 52.58 -12.09 -7.77
CA ASP A 30 51.74 -11.14 -7.04
C ASP A 30 52.57 -10.01 -6.41
N HIS A 31 51.84 -9.00 -5.89
CA HIS A 31 52.44 -7.87 -5.19
C HIS A 31 52.92 -8.20 -3.77
N GLU A 32 52.54 -9.35 -3.21
CA GLU A 32 53.03 -9.82 -1.91
C GLU A 32 54.45 -10.41 -2.04
N GLY A 33 54.98 -10.57 -3.26
CA GLY A 33 56.32 -11.10 -3.50
C GLY A 33 56.42 -12.63 -3.63
N THR A 34 55.45 -13.28 -4.28
CA THR A 34 55.53 -14.72 -4.58
C THR A 34 56.28 -14.87 -5.89
N LEU A 35 57.48 -15.43 -5.84
CA LEU A 35 58.24 -15.77 -7.02
C LEU A 35 57.88 -17.19 -7.47
N VAL A 36 57.51 -17.36 -8.73
CA VAL A 36 57.28 -18.66 -9.37
C VAL A 36 58.53 -19.06 -10.15
N THR A 37 58.95 -20.31 -9.99
CA THR A 37 60.05 -20.92 -10.73
C THR A 37 59.82 -22.43 -10.91
N SER A 38 60.73 -23.12 -11.59
CA SER A 38 60.71 -24.58 -11.73
C SER A 38 61.26 -25.23 -10.46
N HIS A 39 60.80 -26.46 -10.15
CA HIS A 39 61.35 -27.22 -9.03
C HIS A 39 62.86 -27.44 -9.19
N GLU A 40 63.35 -27.65 -10.42
CA GLU A 40 64.78 -27.90 -10.69
C GLU A 40 65.69 -26.75 -10.23
N ALA A 41 65.18 -25.51 -10.22
CA ALA A 41 65.94 -24.34 -9.79
C ALA A 41 66.23 -24.33 -8.28
N VAL A 42 65.42 -25.04 -7.48
CA VAL A 42 65.56 -25.16 -6.02
C VAL A 42 65.90 -26.59 -5.56
N ASP A 43 65.83 -27.57 -6.46
CA ASP A 43 66.03 -28.98 -6.16
C ASP A 43 67.39 -29.25 -5.49
N GLY A 44 67.35 -29.91 -4.33
CA GLY A 44 68.50 -30.19 -3.48
C GLY A 44 69.07 -28.98 -2.69
N LEU A 45 68.43 -27.81 -2.71
CA LEU A 45 68.90 -26.60 -2.02
C LEU A 45 68.02 -26.22 -0.81
N THR A 46 68.66 -25.89 0.30
CA THR A 46 67.97 -25.36 1.50
C THR A 46 67.90 -23.83 1.53
N ARG A 47 68.71 -23.15 0.70
CA ARG A 47 68.77 -21.69 0.57
C ARG A 47 69.12 -21.31 -0.85
N VAL A 48 68.54 -20.23 -1.35
CA VAL A 48 68.84 -19.68 -2.68
C VAL A 48 69.04 -18.16 -2.63
N VAL A 49 69.87 -17.64 -3.52
CA VAL A 49 70.14 -16.21 -3.67
C VAL A 49 69.38 -15.69 -4.90
N LEU A 50 68.55 -14.68 -4.69
CA LEU A 50 67.72 -14.06 -5.71
C LEU A 50 68.35 -12.73 -6.14
N HIS A 51 68.60 -12.59 -7.43
CA HIS A 51 69.13 -11.36 -8.04
C HIS A 51 68.07 -10.74 -8.95
N ALA A 52 67.53 -9.60 -8.54
CA ALA A 52 66.63 -8.78 -9.34
C ALA A 52 67.40 -7.66 -10.08
N PRO A 53 66.81 -7.07 -11.14
CA PRO A 53 67.41 -5.92 -11.82
C PRO A 53 67.75 -4.76 -10.87
N GLY A 54 68.84 -4.04 -11.15
CA GLY A 54 69.29 -2.91 -10.34
C GLY A 54 70.09 -3.29 -9.08
N GLU A 55 70.92 -4.34 -9.15
CA GLU A 55 71.81 -4.84 -8.07
C GLU A 55 71.10 -5.29 -6.77
N ARG A 56 69.78 -5.47 -6.80
CA ARG A 56 69.00 -5.94 -5.65
C ARG A 56 69.18 -7.44 -5.45
N THR A 57 69.75 -7.82 -4.30
CA THR A 57 70.01 -9.22 -3.95
C THR A 57 69.27 -9.59 -2.65
N ARG A 58 68.59 -10.75 -2.63
CA ARG A 58 67.87 -11.29 -1.47
C ARG A 58 68.24 -12.75 -1.23
N LEU A 59 68.35 -13.15 0.03
CA LEU A 59 68.51 -14.55 0.43
C LEU A 59 67.13 -15.10 0.78
N ALA A 60 66.73 -16.20 0.16
CA ALA A 60 65.56 -16.98 0.55
C ALA A 60 66.00 -18.24 1.30
N GLU A 61 65.50 -18.40 2.52
CA GLU A 61 65.76 -19.57 3.36
C GLU A 61 64.73 -20.68 3.15
N ALA A 62 64.92 -21.83 3.80
CA ALA A 62 64.13 -23.03 3.56
C ALA A 62 62.62 -22.84 3.82
N ASP A 63 62.26 -21.99 4.80
CA ASP A 63 60.88 -21.63 5.13
C ASP A 63 60.21 -20.75 4.07
N ALA A 64 61.01 -20.02 3.29
CA ALA A 64 60.54 -19.20 2.18
C ALA A 64 60.36 -19.99 0.88
N ILE A 65 60.87 -21.23 0.79
CA ILE A 65 60.82 -22.07 -0.41
C ILE A 65 59.77 -23.16 -0.23
N THR A 66 58.77 -23.18 -1.10
CA THR A 66 57.74 -24.23 -1.13
C THR A 66 57.88 -25.03 -2.44
N PRO A 67 58.46 -26.24 -2.40
CA PRO A 67 58.64 -27.07 -3.57
C PRO A 67 57.38 -27.87 -3.94
N PHE A 68 57.09 -27.98 -5.24
CA PHE A 68 56.02 -28.80 -5.82
C PHE A 68 56.58 -29.72 -6.91
N PRO A 69 57.37 -30.74 -6.55
CA PRO A 69 58.06 -31.61 -7.53
C PRO A 69 57.08 -32.38 -8.44
N GLU A 70 55.92 -32.78 -7.90
CA GLU A 70 54.84 -33.43 -8.66
C GLU A 70 54.18 -32.52 -9.70
N GLN A 71 54.44 -31.21 -9.62
CA GLN A 71 53.98 -30.21 -10.58
C GLN A 71 55.17 -29.57 -11.32
N GLY A 72 56.41 -30.01 -11.07
CA GLY A 72 57.63 -29.42 -11.66
C GLY A 72 57.89 -27.96 -11.27
N LEU A 73 57.26 -27.43 -10.22
CA LEU A 73 57.26 -26.01 -9.85
C LEU A 73 57.79 -25.77 -8.44
N ALA A 74 58.17 -24.53 -8.12
CA ALA A 74 58.43 -24.08 -6.77
C ALA A 74 58.00 -22.61 -6.59
N LEU A 75 57.58 -22.28 -5.37
CA LEU A 75 57.27 -20.91 -4.96
C LEU A 75 58.31 -20.40 -3.97
N ILE A 76 58.76 -19.17 -4.12
CA ILE A 76 59.69 -18.50 -3.19
C ILE A 76 59.07 -17.20 -2.69
N ARG A 77 58.90 -17.08 -1.37
CA ARG A 77 58.37 -15.87 -0.72
C ARG A 77 59.49 -14.86 -0.46
N THR A 78 59.39 -13.66 -1.01
CA THR A 78 60.43 -12.63 -0.83
C THR A 78 59.90 -11.22 -1.11
N GLU A 79 60.37 -10.22 -0.37
CA GLU A 79 59.97 -8.82 -0.57
C GLU A 79 61.10 -7.95 -1.15
N GLY A 80 60.73 -6.78 -1.69
CA GLY A 80 61.69 -5.74 -2.07
C GLY A 80 62.55 -6.04 -3.30
N LEU A 81 62.09 -6.93 -4.20
CA LEU A 81 62.73 -7.17 -5.50
C LEU A 81 62.45 -6.02 -6.50
N GLY A 82 61.29 -5.36 -6.36
CA GLY A 82 60.87 -4.21 -7.16
C GLY A 82 60.83 -4.50 -8.66
N VAL A 83 60.36 -5.70 -9.01
CA VAL A 83 59.92 -6.11 -10.35
C VAL A 83 58.39 -6.21 -10.38
N PRO A 84 57.72 -5.89 -11.49
CA PRO A 84 56.28 -6.05 -11.59
C PRO A 84 55.90 -7.54 -11.70
N PRO A 85 54.81 -7.99 -11.06
CA PRO A 85 54.28 -9.34 -11.24
C PRO A 85 53.68 -9.54 -12.65
N LEU A 86 53.68 -10.79 -13.12
CA LEU A 86 53.13 -11.19 -14.42
C LEU A 86 51.76 -11.86 -14.27
N PRO A 87 50.83 -11.66 -15.23
CA PRO A 87 49.56 -12.35 -15.23
C PRO A 87 49.74 -13.84 -15.54
N LEU A 88 49.00 -14.70 -14.84
CA LEU A 88 49.04 -16.15 -15.01
C LEU A 88 47.81 -16.66 -15.76
N ALA A 89 47.99 -17.54 -16.74
CA ALA A 89 46.89 -18.12 -17.49
C ALA A 89 46.19 -19.20 -16.65
N THR A 90 44.87 -19.23 -16.73
CA THR A 90 44.03 -20.27 -16.11
C THR A 90 43.29 -21.12 -17.15
N ARG A 91 43.62 -20.96 -18.44
CA ARG A 91 42.99 -21.72 -19.53
C ARG A 91 43.26 -23.22 -19.40
N ALA A 92 42.24 -24.04 -19.70
CA ALA A 92 42.33 -25.49 -19.59
C ALA A 92 43.33 -26.10 -20.60
N ALA A 93 43.43 -25.52 -21.79
CA ALA A 93 44.38 -25.93 -22.83
C ALA A 93 44.94 -24.71 -23.57
N VAL A 94 46.13 -24.87 -24.14
CA VAL A 94 46.75 -23.87 -25.03
C VAL A 94 46.66 -24.42 -26.46
N GLU A 95 46.08 -23.63 -27.36
CA GLU A 95 45.89 -24.02 -28.76
C GLU A 95 47.24 -24.33 -29.43
N PRO A 96 47.40 -25.51 -30.06
CA PRO A 96 48.55 -25.78 -30.90
C PRO A 96 48.74 -24.67 -31.93
N GLY A 97 49.98 -24.21 -32.00
CA GLY A 97 50.38 -23.13 -32.87
C GLY A 97 50.39 -21.73 -32.25
N THR A 98 50.02 -21.58 -30.98
CA THR A 98 50.14 -20.31 -30.23
C THR A 98 51.58 -19.81 -30.22
N TYR A 99 51.77 -18.53 -30.56
CA TYR A 99 53.07 -17.86 -30.47
C TYR A 99 53.32 -17.41 -29.04
N VAL A 100 54.49 -17.74 -28.51
CA VAL A 100 54.91 -17.42 -27.16
C VAL A 100 56.31 -16.82 -27.15
N ARG A 101 56.64 -16.10 -26.08
CA ARG A 101 57.97 -15.58 -25.79
C ARG A 101 58.55 -16.31 -24.58
N ILE A 102 59.79 -16.75 -24.70
CA ILE A 102 60.54 -17.40 -23.61
C ILE A 102 61.82 -16.63 -23.30
N ALA A 103 62.25 -16.69 -22.03
CA ALA A 103 63.49 -16.10 -21.57
C ALA A 103 64.68 -17.07 -21.80
N ALA A 104 65.28 -17.03 -22.99
CA ALA A 104 66.33 -17.94 -23.45
C ALA A 104 67.53 -17.14 -24.00
N HIS A 105 68.38 -16.62 -23.09
CA HIS A 105 69.44 -15.64 -23.39
C HIS A 105 68.88 -14.37 -24.08
N GLY A 106 67.85 -13.79 -23.45
CA GLY A 106 67.01 -12.74 -24.02
C GLY A 106 65.61 -13.26 -24.35
N TRP A 107 64.68 -12.37 -24.66
CA TRP A 107 63.33 -12.75 -25.06
C TRP A 107 63.34 -13.30 -26.48
N ARG A 108 62.82 -14.52 -26.69
CA ARG A 108 62.72 -15.16 -28.00
C ARG A 108 61.34 -15.71 -28.27
N GLU A 109 60.91 -15.61 -29.52
CA GLU A 109 59.64 -16.18 -29.98
C GLU A 109 59.78 -17.71 -30.17
N ALA A 110 58.75 -18.44 -29.77
CA ALA A 110 58.59 -19.88 -29.88
C ALA A 110 57.13 -20.19 -30.22
N ARG A 111 56.85 -21.44 -30.58
CA ARG A 111 55.49 -21.89 -30.91
C ARG A 111 55.12 -23.12 -30.11
N VAL A 112 53.92 -23.14 -29.53
CA VAL A 112 53.39 -24.31 -28.82
C VAL A 112 52.99 -25.37 -29.85
N LEU A 113 53.46 -26.62 -29.70
CA LEU A 113 53.11 -27.73 -30.58
C LEU A 113 51.91 -28.54 -30.05
N GLY A 114 51.75 -28.60 -28.74
CA GLY A 114 50.65 -29.30 -28.08
C GLY A 114 51.06 -29.77 -26.68
N PRO A 115 50.13 -30.43 -25.95
CA PRO A 115 50.46 -31.09 -24.69
C PRO A 115 51.30 -32.36 -24.94
N ALA A 116 52.27 -32.60 -24.05
CA ALA A 116 53.16 -33.76 -24.06
C ALA A 116 53.34 -34.31 -22.63
N ALA A 117 53.34 -35.64 -22.50
CA ALA A 117 53.71 -36.30 -21.25
C ALA A 117 55.25 -36.31 -21.11
N VAL A 118 55.76 -35.72 -20.04
CA VAL A 118 57.20 -35.61 -19.79
C VAL A 118 57.60 -36.25 -18.47
N THR A 119 58.80 -36.81 -18.42
CA THR A 119 59.43 -37.30 -17.19
C THR A 119 60.37 -36.23 -16.66
N TYR A 120 60.11 -35.77 -15.43
CA TYR A 120 60.98 -34.89 -14.66
C TYR A 120 61.85 -35.72 -13.72
N THR A 121 63.17 -35.58 -13.81
CA THR A 121 64.13 -36.25 -12.92
C THR A 121 64.52 -35.30 -11.79
N ALA A 122 63.88 -35.44 -10.62
CA ALA A 122 64.28 -34.74 -9.41
C ALA A 122 65.36 -35.53 -8.66
N THR A 123 66.01 -34.88 -7.68
CA THR A 123 67.09 -35.47 -6.88
C THR A 123 66.62 -36.65 -6.03
N ASP A 124 65.34 -36.70 -5.68
CA ASP A 124 64.73 -37.77 -4.89
C ASP A 124 64.20 -38.93 -5.76
N ARG A 125 63.37 -38.64 -6.77
CA ARG A 125 62.73 -39.63 -7.66
C ARG A 125 62.30 -39.03 -9.01
N PHE A 126 61.76 -39.88 -9.86
CA PHE A 126 61.16 -39.47 -11.14
C PHE A 126 59.68 -39.10 -10.97
N HIS A 127 59.27 -38.01 -11.61
CA HIS A 127 57.90 -37.52 -11.68
C HIS A 127 57.39 -37.53 -13.12
N VAL A 128 56.21 -38.08 -13.35
CA VAL A 128 55.55 -38.01 -14.67
C VAL A 128 54.59 -36.82 -14.66
N LEU A 129 54.77 -35.89 -15.58
CA LEU A 129 53.95 -34.69 -15.72
C LEU A 129 53.10 -34.83 -17.00
N PRO A 130 51.77 -35.03 -16.88
CA PRO A 130 50.94 -35.49 -18.00
C PRO A 130 50.59 -34.45 -19.08
N ASP A 131 50.86 -33.15 -18.91
CA ASP A 131 50.41 -32.11 -19.86
C ASP A 131 51.41 -30.94 -20.00
N ALA A 132 52.71 -31.23 -20.13
CA ALA A 132 53.69 -30.18 -20.41
C ALA A 132 53.50 -29.62 -21.84
N LEU A 133 53.74 -28.33 -22.02
CA LEU A 133 53.69 -27.68 -23.32
C LEU A 133 54.98 -27.99 -24.09
N GLU A 134 54.84 -28.65 -25.24
CA GLU A 134 55.94 -28.84 -26.18
C GLU A 134 56.19 -27.55 -26.98
N LEU A 135 57.44 -27.10 -27.04
CA LEU A 135 57.82 -25.84 -27.68
C LEU A 135 58.72 -26.06 -28.90
N ALA A 136 58.31 -25.50 -30.04
CA ALA A 136 59.16 -25.35 -31.22
C ALA A 136 59.95 -24.05 -31.14
N ILE A 137 61.29 -24.16 -31.12
CA ILE A 137 62.23 -23.05 -30.90
C ILE A 137 63.36 -23.15 -31.91
N GLY A 138 63.85 -22.01 -32.39
CA GLY A 138 65.04 -21.96 -33.26
C GLY A 138 66.31 -22.49 -32.59
N THR A 139 67.31 -22.88 -33.39
CA THR A 139 68.53 -23.57 -32.94
C THR A 139 69.31 -22.85 -31.84
N GLN A 140 69.39 -21.52 -31.85
CA GLN A 140 70.05 -20.74 -30.79
C GLN A 140 69.26 -20.73 -29.46
N GLY A 141 67.94 -20.86 -29.50
CA GLY A 141 67.12 -20.94 -28.29
C GLY A 141 67.19 -22.32 -27.62
N ALA A 142 67.41 -23.38 -28.39
CA ALA A 142 67.59 -24.74 -27.88
C ALA A 142 68.87 -24.90 -27.02
N GLU A 143 69.91 -24.08 -27.24
CA GLU A 143 71.11 -24.10 -26.39
C GLU A 143 70.86 -23.58 -24.97
N ALA A 144 69.99 -22.57 -24.82
CA ALA A 144 69.61 -22.01 -23.52
C ALA A 144 68.79 -22.99 -22.66
N LEU A 145 68.17 -23.97 -23.31
CA LEU A 145 67.29 -24.98 -22.71
C LEU A 145 68.00 -26.30 -22.38
N ARG A 146 69.33 -26.35 -22.52
CA ARG A 146 70.11 -27.49 -22.04
C ARG A 146 70.02 -27.59 -20.53
N LEU A 147 70.09 -28.83 -20.02
CA LEU A 147 70.07 -29.13 -18.60
C LEU A 147 71.08 -28.25 -17.83
N GLY A 148 70.60 -27.54 -16.81
CA GLY A 148 71.41 -26.62 -15.99
C GLY A 148 71.63 -25.23 -16.60
N GLY A 149 70.92 -24.90 -17.68
CA GLY A 149 70.93 -23.57 -18.30
C GLY A 149 70.12 -22.53 -17.51
N PRO A 150 70.35 -21.22 -17.76
CA PRO A 150 69.71 -20.13 -17.02
C PRO A 150 68.21 -19.95 -17.33
N ALA A 151 67.69 -20.62 -18.36
CA ALA A 151 66.28 -20.54 -18.78
C ALA A 151 65.33 -21.36 -17.89
N ALA A 152 65.85 -22.29 -17.09
CA ALA A 152 65.08 -23.10 -16.15
C ALA A 152 64.26 -22.20 -15.21
N GLY A 153 62.96 -22.46 -15.07
CA GLY A 153 62.07 -21.66 -14.24
C GLY A 153 61.59 -20.34 -14.87
N GLY A 154 62.06 -19.98 -16.07
CA GLY A 154 61.61 -18.80 -16.79
C GLY A 154 60.15 -18.92 -17.28
N PRO A 155 59.42 -17.80 -17.41
CA PRO A 155 58.05 -17.82 -17.90
C PRO A 155 57.98 -18.07 -19.41
N VAL A 156 56.97 -18.82 -19.83
CA VAL A 156 56.49 -18.89 -21.22
C VAL A 156 55.32 -17.93 -21.35
N VAL A 157 55.51 -16.82 -22.05
CA VAL A 157 54.55 -15.71 -22.13
C VAL A 157 53.83 -15.73 -23.48
N ASP A 158 52.51 -15.62 -23.50
CA ASP A 158 51.74 -15.45 -24.73
C ASP A 158 52.15 -14.13 -25.43
N SER A 159 52.55 -14.21 -26.70
CA SER A 159 53.01 -13.03 -27.45
C SER A 159 51.91 -12.00 -27.67
N ALA A 160 50.63 -12.41 -27.66
CA ALA A 160 49.48 -11.53 -27.87
C ALA A 160 48.97 -10.91 -26.56
N THR A 161 48.93 -11.70 -25.47
CA THR A 161 48.29 -11.25 -24.21
C THR A 161 49.25 -10.88 -23.10
N GLY A 162 50.54 -11.26 -23.20
CA GLY A 162 51.50 -11.06 -22.12
C GLY A 162 51.29 -11.99 -20.91
N THR A 163 50.40 -12.98 -21.02
CA THR A 163 50.05 -13.91 -19.95
C THR A 163 50.99 -15.11 -19.92
N VAL A 164 51.40 -15.55 -18.73
CA VAL A 164 52.26 -16.72 -18.55
C VAL A 164 51.44 -18.01 -18.71
N LEU A 165 51.79 -18.81 -19.73
CA LEU A 165 51.15 -20.08 -20.06
C LEU A 165 51.80 -21.28 -19.36
N GLY A 166 53.04 -21.12 -18.92
CA GLY A 166 53.78 -22.16 -18.22
C GLY A 166 55.17 -21.71 -17.84
N VAL A 167 55.90 -22.62 -17.21
CA VAL A 167 57.25 -22.40 -16.70
C VAL A 167 58.21 -23.37 -17.36
N VAL A 168 59.28 -22.85 -17.95
CA VAL A 168 60.28 -23.65 -18.66
C VAL A 168 60.96 -24.64 -17.71
N GLY A 169 61.05 -25.91 -18.11
CA GLY A 169 61.85 -26.92 -17.42
C GLY A 169 62.89 -27.51 -18.35
N THR A 170 64.16 -27.50 -17.95
CA THR A 170 65.27 -28.03 -18.77
C THR A 170 65.59 -29.50 -18.44
N ALA A 171 65.13 -29.98 -17.29
CA ALA A 171 65.21 -31.37 -16.86
C ALA A 171 64.01 -32.24 -17.30
N LEU A 172 63.16 -31.75 -18.20
CA LEU A 172 61.95 -32.44 -18.68
C LEU A 172 62.25 -33.25 -19.95
N GLN A 173 61.94 -34.54 -19.93
CA GLN A 173 62.18 -35.47 -21.04
C GLN A 173 60.86 -36.01 -21.61
N GLY A 174 60.58 -35.73 -22.88
CA GLY A 174 59.44 -36.25 -23.65
C GLY A 174 59.86 -37.13 -24.84
N ASP A 175 58.92 -37.86 -25.43
CA ASP A 175 59.11 -38.71 -26.62
C ASP A 175 58.11 -38.31 -27.73
N PRO A 176 58.57 -37.86 -28.93
CA PRO A 176 59.96 -37.67 -29.35
C PRO A 176 60.65 -36.49 -28.64
N ARG A 177 61.99 -36.44 -28.70
CA ARG A 177 62.77 -35.35 -28.07
C ARG A 177 62.48 -34.00 -28.72
N ALA A 178 61.69 -33.17 -28.04
CA ALA A 178 61.44 -31.78 -28.40
C ALA A 178 62.60 -30.84 -28.03
N ALA A 179 62.60 -29.64 -28.62
CA ALA A 179 63.60 -28.59 -28.34
C ALA A 179 63.41 -27.91 -26.98
N GLY A 180 62.23 -28.01 -26.36
CA GLY A 180 61.92 -27.44 -25.06
C GLY A 180 60.55 -27.85 -24.55
N HIS A 181 60.42 -27.94 -23.22
CA HIS A 181 59.15 -28.20 -22.53
C HIS A 181 58.89 -27.14 -21.45
N ALA A 182 57.62 -26.84 -21.22
CA ALA A 182 57.20 -25.98 -20.12
C ALA A 182 56.02 -26.57 -19.36
N VAL A 183 56.01 -26.45 -18.05
CA VAL A 183 54.92 -26.97 -17.21
C VAL A 183 53.86 -25.88 -17.01
N PRO A 184 52.59 -26.12 -17.35
CA PRO A 184 51.52 -25.15 -17.08
C PRO A 184 51.26 -25.01 -15.59
N ILE A 185 50.85 -23.81 -15.16
CA ILE A 185 50.44 -23.54 -13.77
C ILE A 185 48.95 -23.82 -13.67
N ARG A 186 48.56 -24.88 -12.95
CA ARG A 186 47.17 -25.34 -12.88
C ARG A 186 46.44 -24.81 -11.65
N PRO A 187 45.13 -24.49 -11.77
CA PRO A 187 44.31 -24.02 -10.64
C PRO A 187 44.07 -25.08 -9.57
N ASP A 188 44.24 -26.36 -9.91
CA ASP A 188 43.95 -27.47 -9.02
C ASP A 188 45.07 -27.70 -7.98
N GLY A 189 44.67 -27.95 -6.74
CA GLY A 189 45.59 -28.26 -5.64
C GLY A 189 46.25 -27.01 -5.01
N PRO A 190 47.52 -27.11 -4.57
CA PRO A 190 48.15 -26.11 -3.69
C PRO A 190 48.43 -24.74 -4.35
N LEU A 191 48.41 -24.66 -5.68
CA LEU A 191 48.63 -23.40 -6.44
C LEU A 191 47.34 -22.58 -6.63
N GLY A 192 46.17 -23.15 -6.33
CA GLY A 192 44.89 -22.45 -6.46
C GLY A 192 44.79 -21.11 -5.71
N PRO A 193 45.25 -20.97 -4.46
CA PRO A 193 45.28 -19.69 -3.75
C PRO A 193 46.14 -18.62 -4.45
N LEU A 194 47.29 -19.01 -5.01
CA LEU A 194 48.15 -18.09 -5.77
C LEU A 194 47.45 -17.60 -7.03
N LEU A 195 46.84 -18.50 -7.80
CA LEU A 195 46.13 -18.15 -9.02
C LEU A 195 44.91 -17.26 -8.74
N ARG A 196 44.16 -17.50 -7.66
CA ARG A 196 43.07 -16.59 -7.23
C ARG A 196 43.58 -15.20 -6.82
N ARG A 197 44.75 -15.12 -6.18
CA ARG A 197 45.35 -13.83 -5.81
C ARG A 197 45.88 -13.08 -7.04
N ASN A 198 46.57 -13.78 -7.94
CA ASN A 198 47.03 -13.22 -9.21
C ASN A 198 45.84 -12.72 -10.04
N SER A 199 44.80 -13.54 -10.21
CA SER A 199 43.62 -13.17 -10.99
C SER A 199 42.86 -11.97 -10.43
N ALA A 200 42.92 -11.75 -9.11
CA ALA A 200 42.27 -10.63 -8.44
C ALA A 200 43.09 -9.33 -8.42
N THR A 201 44.40 -9.38 -8.74
CA THR A 201 45.29 -8.22 -8.59
C THR A 201 46.08 -7.86 -9.84
N ILE A 202 46.35 -8.81 -10.73
CA ILE A 202 47.19 -8.63 -11.92
C ILE A 202 46.32 -8.79 -13.17
N PRO A 203 46.07 -7.73 -13.97
CA PRO A 203 45.12 -7.79 -15.07
C PRO A 203 45.65 -8.68 -16.21
N ALA A 204 44.80 -9.61 -16.67
CA ALA A 204 45.00 -10.41 -17.86
C ALA A 204 43.80 -10.23 -18.81
N TYR A 205 44.07 -10.06 -20.11
CA TYR A 205 43.09 -9.75 -21.14
C TYR A 205 42.99 -10.88 -22.18
N GLY A 206 42.08 -10.76 -23.14
CA GLY A 206 41.97 -11.74 -24.22
C GLY A 206 41.36 -13.08 -23.78
N PRO A 207 41.87 -14.24 -24.22
CA PRO A 207 41.40 -15.56 -23.79
C PRO A 207 41.63 -15.83 -22.29
N ASP A 208 42.52 -15.08 -21.64
CA ASP A 208 42.85 -15.20 -20.22
C ASP A 208 42.18 -14.12 -19.35
N LEU A 209 41.11 -13.47 -19.84
CA LEU A 209 40.36 -12.45 -19.10
C LEU A 209 40.10 -12.86 -17.64
N ASN A 210 40.63 -12.07 -16.70
CA ASN A 210 40.55 -12.35 -15.27
C ASN A 210 39.86 -11.23 -14.47
N LEU A 211 39.66 -11.45 -13.17
CA LEU A 211 38.89 -10.52 -12.31
C LEU A 211 39.52 -9.12 -12.27
N ALA A 212 40.85 -9.00 -12.19
CA ALA A 212 41.54 -7.72 -12.17
C ALA A 212 41.28 -6.90 -13.45
N ALA A 213 41.43 -7.54 -14.62
CA ALA A 213 41.11 -6.89 -15.89
C ALA A 213 39.61 -6.55 -15.99
N LEU A 214 38.71 -7.42 -15.51
CA LEU A 214 37.29 -7.12 -15.49
C LEU A 214 36.97 -5.91 -14.58
N LEU A 215 37.65 -5.77 -13.43
CA LEU A 215 37.52 -4.61 -12.55
C LEU A 215 38.01 -3.33 -13.26
N GLU A 216 39.12 -3.38 -14.00
CA GLU A 216 39.61 -2.25 -14.80
C GLU A 216 38.63 -1.87 -15.91
N LEU A 217 38.14 -2.86 -16.67
CA LEU A 217 37.18 -2.65 -17.75
C LEU A 217 35.88 -2.05 -17.23
N THR A 218 35.33 -2.62 -16.15
CA THR A 218 34.10 -2.11 -15.53
C THR A 218 34.28 -0.73 -14.90
N ALA A 219 35.44 -0.44 -14.30
CA ALA A 219 35.78 0.90 -13.83
C ALA A 219 35.82 1.92 -14.97
N ALA A 220 36.30 1.54 -16.16
CA ALA A 220 36.29 2.39 -17.35
C ALA A 220 34.88 2.63 -17.94
N THR A 221 33.89 1.80 -17.57
CA THR A 221 32.47 2.04 -17.90
C THR A 221 31.82 3.07 -16.99
N ALA A 222 32.41 3.34 -15.82
CA ALA A 222 31.94 4.42 -14.96
C ALA A 222 32.28 5.74 -15.66
N LEU A 223 31.25 6.51 -16.03
CA LEU A 223 31.41 7.92 -16.39
C LEU A 223 32.34 8.57 -15.35
N PRO A 224 33.42 9.25 -15.75
CA PRO A 224 34.23 9.99 -14.79
C PRO A 224 33.27 10.93 -14.05
N PRO A 225 33.22 10.89 -12.71
CA PRO A 225 32.52 11.94 -12.01
C PRO A 225 33.15 13.24 -12.50
N ALA A 226 32.36 14.17 -13.04
CA ALA A 226 32.80 15.55 -13.04
C ALA A 226 33.23 15.83 -11.60
N GLU A 227 34.50 16.19 -11.38
CA GLU A 227 34.98 16.44 -10.02
C GLU A 227 33.99 17.41 -9.39
N PRO A 228 33.26 16.99 -8.34
CA PRO A 228 32.28 17.87 -7.73
C PRO A 228 33.05 19.10 -7.25
N ALA A 229 32.57 20.29 -7.59
CA ALA A 229 33.20 21.50 -7.08
C ALA A 229 33.22 21.44 -5.53
N PRO A 230 34.20 22.06 -4.85
CA PRO A 230 34.27 22.03 -3.39
C PRO A 230 32.90 22.39 -2.77
N GLY A 231 32.35 21.48 -1.96
CA GLY A 231 31.00 21.63 -1.38
C GLY A 231 29.86 20.98 -2.17
N GLN A 232 30.11 20.27 -3.27
CA GLN A 232 29.08 19.56 -4.09
C GLN A 232 29.12 18.03 -3.93
N ALA A 233 29.71 17.52 -2.84
CA ALA A 233 29.83 16.10 -2.62
C ALA A 233 28.44 15.43 -2.56
N PRO A 234 28.23 14.28 -3.24
CA PRO A 234 27.02 13.48 -3.14
C PRO A 234 26.59 13.28 -1.68
N VAL A 235 25.33 13.57 -1.40
CA VAL A 235 24.75 13.37 -0.06
C VAL A 235 24.79 11.90 0.30
N ALA A 236 25.46 11.57 1.40
CA ALA A 236 25.42 10.22 1.94
C ALA A 236 24.00 9.92 2.46
N ARG A 237 23.30 9.00 1.77
CA ARG A 237 22.05 8.39 2.25
C ARG A 237 22.36 7.00 2.79
N PRO A 238 22.91 6.89 4.02
CA PRO A 238 23.60 5.68 4.48
C PRO A 238 22.66 4.46 4.51
N THR A 239 21.39 4.64 4.84
CA THR A 239 20.41 3.54 4.89
C THR A 239 20.11 3.02 3.48
N ALA A 240 19.80 3.90 2.53
CA ALA A 240 19.55 3.53 1.14
C ALA A 240 20.81 2.94 0.49
N LEU A 241 21.99 3.51 0.76
CA LEU A 241 23.28 3.02 0.27
C LEU A 241 23.59 1.60 0.79
N ARG A 242 23.32 1.34 2.07
CA ARG A 242 23.44 -0.02 2.65
C ARG A 242 22.49 -1.01 1.98
N ALA A 243 21.25 -0.61 1.67
CA ALA A 243 20.30 -1.47 0.98
C ALA A 243 20.80 -1.86 -0.42
N VAL A 244 21.24 -0.89 -1.23
CA VAL A 244 21.77 -1.15 -2.59
C VAL A 244 23.05 -1.98 -2.54
N THR A 245 23.99 -1.65 -1.66
CA THR A 245 25.26 -2.39 -1.56
C THR A 245 25.09 -3.78 -0.94
N GLY A 246 24.11 -3.98 -0.06
CA GLY A 246 23.72 -5.29 0.48
C GLY A 246 23.10 -6.19 -0.59
N PHE A 247 22.16 -5.65 -1.36
CA PHE A 247 21.56 -6.32 -2.52
C PHE A 247 22.63 -6.75 -3.54
N ALA A 248 23.56 -5.85 -3.89
CA ALA A 248 24.63 -6.13 -4.84
C ALA A 248 25.64 -7.19 -4.35
N ARG A 249 25.65 -7.54 -3.05
CA ARG A 249 26.44 -8.64 -2.48
C ARG A 249 25.66 -9.95 -2.37
N GLY A 250 24.36 -9.96 -2.69
CA GLY A 250 23.49 -11.11 -2.49
C GLY A 250 23.02 -11.30 -1.05
N ALA A 251 23.15 -10.29 -0.18
CA ALA A 251 22.77 -10.36 1.23
C ALA A 251 21.31 -9.92 1.49
N ALA A 252 20.41 -10.08 0.51
CA ALA A 252 19.08 -9.49 0.58
C ALA A 252 18.18 -10.17 1.65
N PRO A 253 17.41 -9.39 2.45
CA PRO A 253 16.44 -9.92 3.41
C PRO A 253 15.17 -10.51 2.79
N SER A 254 15.00 -10.43 1.46
CA SER A 254 13.76 -10.73 0.75
C SER A 254 14.00 -11.61 -0.49
N GLY A 255 14.37 -12.88 -0.29
CA GLY A 255 14.49 -13.87 -1.38
C GLY A 255 15.58 -13.60 -2.42
N ASP A 256 15.85 -14.59 -3.28
CA ASP A 256 16.86 -14.52 -4.35
C ASP A 256 16.31 -13.82 -5.60
N VAL A 257 15.81 -12.58 -5.44
CA VAL A 257 15.31 -11.75 -6.55
C VAL A 257 16.50 -11.03 -7.21
N PRO A 258 16.67 -11.10 -8.55
CA PRO A 258 17.83 -10.51 -9.22
C PRO A 258 17.71 -9.00 -9.49
N VAL A 259 16.60 -8.36 -9.13
CA VAL A 259 16.29 -6.95 -9.46
C VAL A 259 15.93 -6.15 -8.20
N LEU A 260 16.56 -4.99 -8.05
CA LEU A 260 16.23 -3.94 -7.10
C LEU A 260 15.85 -2.67 -7.85
N THR A 261 14.64 -2.19 -7.64
CA THR A 261 14.11 -0.96 -8.23
C THR A 261 14.18 0.18 -7.21
N VAL A 262 15.00 1.19 -7.45
CA VAL A 262 15.07 2.45 -6.71
C VAL A 262 14.07 3.43 -7.32
N VAL A 263 12.92 3.59 -6.66
CA VAL A 263 11.79 4.37 -7.17
C VAL A 263 11.71 5.72 -6.47
N GLY A 264 11.63 6.81 -7.21
CA GLY A 264 11.45 8.13 -6.62
C GLY A 264 11.13 9.21 -7.64
N GLU A 265 10.52 10.30 -7.18
CA GLU A 265 10.18 11.45 -8.02
C GLU A 265 11.45 12.13 -8.59
N PRO A 266 11.34 12.86 -9.71
CA PRO A 266 12.42 13.69 -10.21
C PRO A 266 13.04 14.58 -9.12
N GLY A 267 14.37 14.64 -9.07
CA GLY A 267 15.09 15.45 -8.07
C GLY A 267 15.33 14.78 -6.71
N CYS A 268 14.80 13.57 -6.44
CA CYS A 268 15.02 12.87 -5.16
C CYS A 268 16.43 12.25 -4.99
N GLY A 269 17.29 12.30 -6.02
CA GLY A 269 18.69 11.87 -5.94
C GLY A 269 18.96 10.39 -6.25
N ARG A 270 18.13 9.71 -7.06
CA ARG A 270 18.34 8.31 -7.49
C ARG A 270 19.71 8.09 -8.14
N THR A 271 20.03 8.88 -9.16
CA THR A 271 21.31 8.90 -9.89
C THR A 271 22.49 9.10 -8.93
N THR A 272 22.34 9.97 -7.93
CA THR A 272 23.35 10.25 -6.91
C THR A 272 23.58 9.05 -5.99
N LEU A 273 22.50 8.42 -5.52
CA LEU A 273 22.56 7.21 -4.70
C LEU A 273 23.25 6.06 -5.43
N LEU A 274 22.86 5.81 -6.68
CA LEU A 274 23.46 4.75 -7.49
C LEU A 274 24.92 5.03 -7.83
N GLY A 275 25.27 6.29 -8.11
CA GLY A 275 26.66 6.71 -8.28
C GLY A 275 27.51 6.40 -7.04
N ALA A 276 27.01 6.75 -5.85
CA ALA A 276 27.68 6.44 -4.59
C ALA A 276 27.79 4.93 -4.34
N ALA A 277 26.78 4.14 -4.73
CA ALA A 277 26.83 2.68 -4.62
C ALA A 277 27.90 2.06 -5.56
N CYS A 278 28.00 2.55 -6.80
CA CYS A 278 29.07 2.16 -7.72
C CYS A 278 30.45 2.51 -7.15
N GLU A 279 30.63 3.75 -6.68
CA GLU A 279 31.91 4.20 -6.11
C GLU A 279 32.33 3.39 -4.88
N ALA A 280 31.41 3.13 -3.95
CA ALA A 280 31.65 2.29 -2.78
C ALA A 280 31.99 0.84 -3.16
N ARG A 281 31.44 0.33 -4.26
CA ARG A 281 31.71 -1.02 -4.77
C ARG A 281 33.03 -1.12 -5.51
N THR A 282 33.47 -0.07 -6.20
CA THR A 282 34.75 -0.01 -6.91
C THR A 282 35.92 0.25 -5.95
N ARG A 283 35.75 1.11 -4.94
CA ARG A 283 36.82 1.50 -4.01
C ARG A 283 36.81 0.78 -2.65
N GLY A 284 35.88 -0.15 -2.45
CA GLY A 284 35.74 -0.89 -1.19
C GLY A 284 36.86 -1.89 -0.94
N VAL A 285 36.89 -2.47 0.27
CA VAL A 285 37.89 -3.48 0.70
C VAL A 285 37.94 -4.70 -0.24
N ALA A 286 36.81 -5.04 -0.86
CA ALA A 286 36.71 -6.06 -1.90
C ALA A 286 36.01 -5.46 -3.12
N PRO A 287 36.77 -4.86 -4.06
CA PRO A 287 36.22 -4.27 -5.28
C PRO A 287 35.44 -5.30 -6.09
N ALA A 288 34.29 -4.93 -6.65
CA ALA A 288 33.46 -5.86 -7.41
C ALA A 288 33.01 -5.29 -8.76
N PRO A 289 32.93 -6.12 -9.83
CA PRO A 289 32.57 -5.67 -11.16
C PRO A 289 31.22 -4.95 -11.18
N THR A 290 31.19 -3.75 -11.76
CA THR A 290 29.99 -2.90 -11.82
C THR A 290 29.91 -2.18 -13.16
N VAL A 291 28.84 -2.43 -13.91
CA VAL A 291 28.57 -1.73 -15.17
C VAL A 291 27.46 -0.73 -14.95
N ARG A 292 27.69 0.53 -15.37
CA ARG A 292 26.69 1.58 -15.31
C ARG A 292 26.18 1.91 -16.71
N LEU A 293 24.87 1.92 -16.86
CA LEU A 293 24.15 2.24 -18.08
C LEU A 293 23.06 3.27 -17.75
N ARG A 294 22.73 4.11 -18.73
CA ARG A 294 21.50 4.88 -18.76
C ARG A 294 20.50 4.23 -19.69
N GLY A 295 19.20 4.47 -19.52
CA GLY A 295 18.19 4.03 -20.51
C GLY A 295 18.52 4.53 -21.92
N ALA A 296 19.07 5.74 -22.00
CA ALA A 296 19.61 6.35 -23.21
C ALA A 296 20.78 5.60 -23.89
N ASP A 297 21.46 4.68 -23.20
CA ASP A 297 22.57 3.89 -23.75
C ASP A 297 22.07 2.59 -24.42
N LEU A 298 20.78 2.28 -24.29
CA LEU A 298 20.09 1.16 -24.95
C LEU A 298 19.80 1.49 -26.42
N ARG A 299 19.69 0.45 -27.24
CA ARG A 299 19.38 0.55 -28.67
C ARG A 299 18.04 -0.12 -28.99
N GLU A 300 17.44 0.30 -30.10
CA GLU A 300 16.15 -0.22 -30.58
C GLU A 300 16.15 -1.73 -30.83
N ASP A 301 17.31 -2.31 -31.18
CA ASP A 301 17.53 -3.71 -31.52
C ASP A 301 18.01 -4.57 -30.35
N ASP A 302 18.26 -3.99 -29.17
CA ASP A 302 18.69 -4.74 -27.99
C ASP A 302 17.59 -5.76 -27.59
N GLY A 303 17.92 -7.05 -27.59
CA GLY A 303 17.00 -8.12 -27.19
C GLY A 303 16.91 -8.29 -25.67
N SER A 304 17.96 -7.90 -24.95
CA SER A 304 18.02 -7.87 -23.49
C SER A 304 19.02 -6.82 -23.00
N LEU A 305 19.21 -6.74 -21.68
CA LEU A 305 20.26 -5.90 -21.09
C LEU A 305 21.68 -6.40 -21.41
N ALA A 306 21.85 -7.69 -21.75
CA ALA A 306 23.16 -8.30 -21.99
C ALA A 306 23.89 -7.67 -23.19
N GLU A 307 23.17 -7.32 -24.26
CA GLU A 307 23.74 -6.70 -25.45
C GLU A 307 24.31 -5.31 -25.15
N ALA A 308 23.61 -4.52 -24.32
CA ALA A 308 24.10 -3.22 -23.86
C ALA A 308 25.35 -3.34 -22.98
N VAL A 309 25.36 -4.31 -22.05
CA VAL A 309 26.52 -4.60 -21.20
C VAL A 309 27.72 -5.03 -22.04
N GLY A 310 27.55 -5.98 -22.96
CA GLY A 310 28.62 -6.47 -23.83
C GLY A 310 29.20 -5.37 -24.70
N ARG A 311 28.34 -4.51 -25.26
CA ARG A 311 28.76 -3.36 -26.08
C ARG A 311 29.60 -2.34 -25.29
N VAL A 312 29.25 -2.08 -24.03
CA VAL A 312 30.00 -1.13 -23.19
C VAL A 312 31.33 -1.74 -22.71
N LEU A 313 31.35 -3.03 -22.37
CA LEU A 313 32.59 -3.74 -22.04
C LEU A 313 33.54 -3.85 -23.24
N ASP A 314 33.02 -4.11 -24.44
CA ASP A 314 33.81 -4.11 -25.67
C ASP A 314 34.42 -2.73 -25.98
N ARG A 315 33.66 -1.64 -25.75
CA ARG A 315 34.20 -0.28 -25.85
C ARG A 315 35.32 -0.05 -24.83
N ALA A 316 35.12 -0.46 -23.57
CA ALA A 316 36.15 -0.35 -22.54
C ALA A 316 37.41 -1.15 -22.90
N ALA A 317 37.24 -2.36 -23.45
CA ALA A 317 38.34 -3.20 -23.91
C ALA A 317 39.13 -2.55 -25.06
N ARG A 318 38.44 -1.90 -26.00
CA ARG A 318 39.09 -1.11 -27.07
C ARG A 318 39.89 0.08 -26.54
N ILE A 319 39.39 0.76 -25.49
CA ILE A 319 40.11 1.87 -24.83
C ILE A 319 41.36 1.35 -24.13
N ALA A 320 41.26 0.21 -23.43
CA ALA A 320 42.40 -0.44 -22.81
C ALA A 320 43.43 -0.91 -23.87
N ALA A 321 42.96 -1.44 -25.00
CA ALA A 321 43.83 -1.87 -26.10
C ALA A 321 44.61 -0.71 -26.73
N ALA A 322 43.99 0.47 -26.87
CA ALA A 322 44.69 1.68 -27.31
C ALA A 322 45.82 2.11 -26.35
N SER A 323 45.79 1.62 -25.10
CA SER A 323 46.81 1.84 -24.07
C SER A 323 47.82 0.69 -23.97
N GLY A 324 47.78 -0.30 -24.88
CA GLY A 324 48.74 -1.41 -24.98
C GLY A 324 48.25 -2.77 -24.48
N ALA A 325 46.97 -2.91 -24.09
CA ALA A 325 46.38 -4.20 -23.70
C ALA A 325 45.94 -5.06 -24.90
N ALA A 326 45.72 -6.36 -24.70
CA ALA A 326 45.13 -7.23 -25.72
C ALA A 326 43.64 -6.90 -25.93
N GLY A 327 43.24 -6.63 -27.17
CA GLY A 327 41.96 -6.01 -27.52
C GLY A 327 40.82 -6.94 -27.93
N ASP A 328 40.74 -8.15 -27.38
CA ASP A 328 39.65 -9.07 -27.74
C ASP A 328 38.29 -8.62 -27.17
N PRO A 329 37.18 -8.89 -27.87
CA PRO A 329 35.85 -8.54 -27.42
C PRO A 329 35.47 -9.29 -26.14
N VAL A 330 34.96 -8.56 -25.15
CA VAL A 330 34.45 -9.12 -23.89
C VAL A 330 32.92 -9.22 -23.97
N THR A 331 32.39 -10.45 -23.96
CA THR A 331 30.95 -10.68 -23.92
C THR A 331 30.41 -10.50 -22.50
N ALA A 332 29.13 -10.12 -22.39
CA ALA A 332 28.46 -9.95 -21.10
C ALA A 332 28.41 -11.25 -20.29
N ASP A 333 28.14 -12.38 -20.95
CA ASP A 333 28.07 -13.71 -20.33
C ASP A 333 29.41 -14.12 -19.71
N ARG A 334 30.51 -13.87 -20.42
CA ARG A 334 31.86 -14.17 -19.94
C ARG A 334 32.23 -13.30 -18.74
N ALA A 335 31.90 -12.00 -18.79
CA ALA A 335 32.10 -11.09 -17.67
C ALA A 335 31.30 -11.51 -16.43
N ALA A 336 30.03 -11.89 -16.62
CA ALA A 336 29.17 -12.32 -15.54
C ALA A 336 29.60 -13.67 -14.93
N ALA A 337 30.00 -14.65 -15.76
CA ALA A 337 30.54 -15.92 -15.30
C ALA A 337 31.80 -15.74 -14.44
N LEU A 338 32.76 -14.94 -14.92
CA LEU A 338 33.99 -14.62 -14.20
C LEU A 338 33.73 -13.91 -12.86
N ALA A 339 32.81 -12.94 -12.86
CA ALA A 339 32.39 -12.24 -11.64
C ALA A 339 31.77 -13.21 -10.61
N ARG A 340 30.94 -14.14 -11.08
CA ARG A 340 30.31 -15.17 -10.25
C ARG A 340 31.33 -16.16 -9.68
N GLU A 341 32.26 -16.66 -10.49
CA GLU A 341 33.34 -17.56 -10.05
C GLU A 341 34.23 -16.92 -8.98
N ALA A 342 34.45 -15.62 -9.06
CA ALA A 342 35.18 -14.86 -8.06
C ALA A 342 34.37 -14.58 -6.76
N GLY A 343 33.11 -15.03 -6.67
CA GLY A 343 32.22 -14.73 -5.55
C GLY A 343 31.80 -13.26 -5.46
N ARG A 344 31.91 -12.51 -6.57
CA ARG A 344 31.65 -11.07 -6.65
C ARG A 344 30.68 -10.80 -7.81
N PRO A 345 29.37 -11.06 -7.65
CA PRO A 345 28.42 -11.04 -8.76
C PRO A 345 28.45 -9.71 -9.51
N LEU A 346 28.31 -9.74 -10.83
CA LEU A 346 28.26 -8.52 -11.64
C LEU A 346 27.03 -7.69 -11.21
N LEU A 347 27.25 -6.42 -10.87
CA LEU A 347 26.17 -5.45 -10.68
C LEU A 347 26.00 -4.65 -11.96
N VAL A 348 24.80 -4.67 -12.53
CA VAL A 348 24.41 -3.75 -13.60
C VAL A 348 23.50 -2.68 -13.00
N VAL A 349 23.86 -1.42 -13.23
CA VAL A 349 23.09 -0.26 -12.82
C VAL A 349 22.45 0.35 -14.06
N LEU A 350 21.12 0.42 -14.10
CA LEU A 350 20.37 1.07 -15.18
C LEU A 350 19.65 2.30 -14.63
N ASP A 351 20.11 3.48 -15.04
CA ASP A 351 19.59 4.77 -14.58
C ASP A 351 18.68 5.40 -15.64
N GLY A 352 17.43 5.72 -15.26
CA GLY A 352 16.44 6.29 -16.17
C GLY A 352 16.08 5.39 -17.36
N PRO A 353 15.61 4.14 -17.15
CA PRO A 353 15.15 3.27 -18.23
C PRO A 353 14.05 3.91 -19.09
N GLU A 354 13.29 4.86 -18.56
CA GLU A 354 12.34 5.69 -19.31
C GLU A 354 12.96 6.46 -20.49
N GLU A 355 14.27 6.67 -20.51
CA GLU A 355 15.00 7.28 -21.63
C GLU A 355 15.29 6.30 -22.79
N MET A 356 14.80 5.05 -22.72
CA MET A 356 15.05 4.04 -23.76
C MET A 356 14.38 4.39 -25.10
N PRO A 357 14.93 3.95 -26.25
CA PRO A 357 14.34 4.22 -27.56
C PRO A 357 12.88 3.74 -27.67
N PRO A 358 11.97 4.50 -28.33
CA PRO A 358 10.57 4.11 -28.46
C PRO A 358 10.34 2.70 -29.01
N PRO A 359 11.06 2.22 -30.06
CA PRO A 359 10.86 0.85 -30.56
C PRO A 359 11.16 -0.24 -29.52
N LEU A 360 12.09 0.03 -28.59
CA LEU A 360 12.40 -0.87 -27.49
C LEU A 360 11.29 -0.85 -26.43
N ALA A 361 10.77 0.34 -26.10
CA ALA A 361 9.68 0.51 -25.14
C ALA A 361 8.40 -0.24 -25.57
N HIS A 362 8.11 -0.32 -26.87
CA HIS A 362 6.98 -1.12 -27.38
C HIS A 362 7.15 -2.62 -27.18
N ARG A 363 8.40 -3.12 -27.06
CA ARG A 363 8.73 -4.52 -26.81
C ARG A 363 9.21 -4.76 -25.37
N LEU A 364 8.83 -3.88 -24.43
CA LEU A 364 9.32 -3.90 -23.05
C LEU A 364 9.06 -5.24 -22.35
N ALA A 365 7.93 -5.90 -22.61
CA ALA A 365 7.62 -7.22 -22.03
C ALA A 365 8.64 -8.30 -22.46
N ASP A 366 8.90 -8.41 -23.77
CA ASP A 366 9.86 -9.38 -24.32
C ASP A 366 11.29 -9.08 -23.84
N TRP A 367 11.68 -7.81 -23.85
CA TRP A 367 12.97 -7.36 -23.37
C TRP A 367 13.17 -7.63 -21.87
N THR A 368 12.13 -7.40 -21.06
CA THR A 368 12.16 -7.67 -19.61
C THR A 368 12.31 -9.17 -19.34
N ALA A 369 11.54 -10.00 -20.04
CA ALA A 369 11.62 -11.46 -19.89
C ALA A 369 13.00 -12.01 -20.32
N ALA A 370 13.57 -11.51 -21.42
CA ALA A 370 14.91 -11.88 -21.86
C ALA A 370 16.00 -11.43 -20.88
N THR A 371 15.89 -10.20 -20.37
CA THR A 371 16.76 -9.66 -19.33
C THR A 371 16.70 -10.50 -18.07
N GLU A 372 15.51 -10.87 -17.60
CA GLU A 372 15.35 -11.71 -16.42
C GLU A 372 16.01 -13.09 -16.58
N ARG A 373 15.83 -13.74 -17.74
CA ARG A 373 16.49 -15.02 -18.04
C ARG A 373 18.00 -14.90 -17.95
N TRP A 374 18.58 -13.84 -18.53
CA TRP A 374 20.02 -13.59 -18.48
C TRP A 374 20.52 -13.34 -17.06
N LEU A 375 19.81 -12.50 -16.28
CA LEU A 375 20.17 -12.20 -14.89
C LEU A 375 20.22 -13.46 -14.04
N ARG A 376 19.22 -14.35 -14.18
CA ARG A 376 19.14 -15.61 -13.44
C ARG A 376 20.20 -16.63 -13.89
N ALA A 377 20.41 -16.79 -15.20
CA ALA A 377 21.38 -17.74 -15.73
C ALA A 377 22.81 -17.45 -15.26
N HIS A 378 23.18 -16.17 -15.14
CA HIS A 378 24.54 -15.76 -14.80
C HIS A 378 24.71 -15.21 -13.38
N GLY A 379 23.65 -15.17 -12.56
CA GLY A 379 23.70 -14.62 -11.21
C GLY A 379 24.02 -13.12 -11.15
N VAL A 380 23.61 -12.38 -12.18
CA VAL A 380 23.79 -10.92 -12.27
C VAL A 380 22.75 -10.22 -11.41
N ARG A 381 23.14 -9.11 -10.79
CA ARG A 381 22.23 -8.25 -10.02
C ARG A 381 21.95 -6.97 -10.81
N LEU A 382 20.68 -6.61 -10.95
CA LEU A 382 20.24 -5.38 -11.60
C LEU A 382 19.73 -4.38 -10.56
N ALA A 383 20.34 -3.20 -10.49
CA ALA A 383 19.80 -2.06 -9.77
C ALA A 383 19.24 -1.04 -10.77
N LEU A 384 17.93 -0.82 -10.76
CA LEU A 384 17.22 0.04 -11.70
C LEU A 384 16.74 1.29 -10.97
N ALA A 385 17.13 2.49 -11.41
CA ALA A 385 16.55 3.74 -10.92
C ALA A 385 15.57 4.30 -11.93
N CYS A 386 14.32 4.48 -11.51
CA CYS A 386 13.27 4.96 -12.40
C CYS A 386 12.24 5.81 -11.66
N ARG A 387 11.40 6.49 -12.44
CA ARG A 387 10.24 7.23 -11.89
C ARG A 387 9.14 6.26 -11.41
N PRO A 388 8.25 6.70 -10.51
CA PRO A 388 7.13 5.87 -10.05
C PRO A 388 6.30 5.31 -11.20
N GLU A 389 6.10 6.08 -12.27
CA GLU A 389 5.27 5.66 -13.41
C GLU A 389 5.90 4.49 -14.18
N HIS A 390 7.22 4.51 -14.37
CA HIS A 390 7.91 3.38 -15.00
C HIS A 390 7.91 2.15 -14.09
N ALA A 391 8.07 2.34 -12.77
CA ALA A 391 8.00 1.24 -11.81
C ALA A 391 6.62 0.58 -11.80
N GLU A 392 5.54 1.37 -11.83
CA GLU A 392 4.16 0.90 -11.93
C GLU A 392 3.95 0.06 -13.20
N GLN A 393 4.42 0.56 -14.35
CA GLN A 393 4.30 -0.12 -15.64
C GLN A 393 5.16 -1.39 -15.74
N ALA A 394 6.38 -1.36 -15.19
CA ALA A 394 7.33 -2.46 -15.33
C ALA A 394 7.15 -3.57 -14.28
N ALA A 395 6.62 -3.26 -13.09
CA ALA A 395 6.42 -4.23 -12.01
C ALA A 395 5.72 -5.54 -12.43
N PRO A 396 4.59 -5.52 -13.17
CA PRO A 396 3.90 -6.75 -13.58
C PRO A 396 4.63 -7.55 -14.67
N LEU A 397 5.67 -6.98 -15.31
CA LEU A 397 6.40 -7.65 -16.39
C LEU A 397 7.46 -8.63 -15.88
N TRP A 398 7.85 -8.54 -14.60
CA TRP A 398 8.81 -9.45 -13.98
C TRP A 398 8.11 -10.71 -13.46
N SER A 399 8.74 -11.88 -13.59
CA SER A 399 8.12 -13.14 -13.11
C SER A 399 7.97 -13.21 -11.58
N ALA A 400 8.82 -12.48 -10.85
CA ALA A 400 8.71 -12.24 -9.42
C ALA A 400 8.83 -10.73 -9.17
N ALA A 401 7.99 -10.20 -8.28
CA ALA A 401 7.98 -8.78 -7.94
C ALA A 401 9.40 -8.31 -7.55
N PRO A 402 9.97 -7.30 -8.24
CA PRO A 402 11.26 -6.75 -7.89
C PRO A 402 11.28 -6.23 -6.45
N ALA A 403 12.45 -6.27 -5.81
CA ALA A 403 12.62 -5.56 -4.56
C ALA A 403 12.49 -4.05 -4.83
N VAL A 404 11.68 -3.33 -4.05
CA VAL A 404 11.46 -1.89 -4.23
C VAL A 404 12.12 -1.11 -3.09
N LEU A 405 12.97 -0.14 -3.44
CA LEU A 405 13.54 0.84 -2.53
C LEU A 405 12.92 2.21 -2.85
N PRO A 406 11.89 2.65 -2.10
CA PRO A 406 11.33 3.98 -2.28
C PRO A 406 12.32 5.05 -1.85
N LEU A 407 12.44 6.12 -2.64
CA LEU A 407 13.36 7.22 -2.44
C LEU A 407 12.59 8.55 -2.54
N GLY A 408 12.35 9.18 -1.40
CA GLY A 408 11.68 10.49 -1.30
C GLY A 408 12.64 11.60 -0.87
N ASP A 409 12.08 12.62 -0.24
CA ASP A 409 12.82 13.69 0.43
C ASP A 409 13.82 13.16 1.47
N LEU A 410 14.83 13.96 1.79
CA LEU A 410 15.80 13.66 2.83
C LEU A 410 15.11 13.54 4.18
N THR A 411 15.55 12.59 5.00
CA THR A 411 15.17 12.57 6.42
C THR A 411 15.65 13.86 7.09
N ASP A 412 15.05 14.25 8.22
CA ASP A 412 15.43 15.51 8.90
C ASP A 412 16.91 15.53 9.32
N ALA A 413 17.51 14.37 9.62
CA ALA A 413 18.93 14.25 9.93
C ALA A 413 19.80 14.42 8.68
N GLU A 414 19.44 13.78 7.58
CA GLU A 414 20.14 13.91 6.30
C GLU A 414 20.05 15.35 5.78
N ALA A 415 18.85 15.94 5.78
CA ALA A 415 18.61 17.30 5.31
C ALA A 415 19.45 18.34 6.08
N ARG A 416 19.52 18.21 7.41
CA ARG A 416 20.38 19.07 8.25
C ARG A 416 21.86 18.93 7.88
N ALA A 417 22.35 17.71 7.70
CA ALA A 417 23.74 17.47 7.31
C ALA A 417 24.07 18.08 5.94
N VAL A 418 23.15 17.96 4.97
CA VAL A 418 23.29 18.57 3.64
C VAL A 418 23.31 20.08 3.71
N ARG A 419 22.33 20.67 4.42
CA ARG A 419 22.24 22.11 4.61
C ARG A 419 23.51 22.67 5.26
N GLN A 420 24.03 22.04 6.30
CA GLN A 420 25.30 22.41 6.92
C GLN A 420 26.48 22.32 5.93
N GLY A 421 26.56 21.24 5.14
CA GLY A 421 27.61 21.08 4.13
C GLY A 421 27.56 22.12 3.01
N TYR A 422 26.36 22.61 2.67
CA TYR A 422 26.14 23.64 1.66
C TYR A 422 26.13 25.07 2.21
N GLY A 423 26.23 25.25 3.53
CA GLY A 423 26.10 26.57 4.15
C GLY A 423 24.71 27.19 4.04
N ILE A 424 23.66 26.36 4.03
CA ILE A 424 22.25 26.76 4.01
C ILE A 424 21.70 26.65 5.44
N GLY A 425 21.12 27.73 5.97
CA GLY A 425 20.41 27.78 7.24
C GLY A 425 18.99 27.21 7.15
N ASP A 426 18.29 27.13 8.29
CA ASP A 426 16.92 26.59 8.33
C ASP A 426 15.88 27.56 7.75
N GLU A 427 16.19 28.85 7.72
CA GLU A 427 15.29 29.94 7.34
C GLU A 427 15.63 30.56 5.98
N ASP A 428 16.35 29.79 5.17
CA ASP A 428 16.99 30.21 3.93
C ASP A 428 16.26 29.76 2.66
N LEU A 429 15.19 28.97 2.82
CA LEU A 429 14.31 28.47 1.78
C LEU A 429 12.93 28.12 2.38
N ASP A 430 11.95 27.85 1.53
CA ASP A 430 10.63 27.40 1.97
C ASP A 430 10.72 26.08 2.76
N ALA A 431 9.93 25.96 3.83
CA ALA A 431 9.94 24.78 4.69
C ALA A 431 9.54 23.49 3.94
N ALA A 432 8.68 23.59 2.92
CA ALA A 432 8.30 22.45 2.09
C ALA A 432 9.47 21.91 1.24
N ASP A 433 10.45 22.77 0.93
CA ASP A 433 11.60 22.44 0.09
C ASP A 433 12.89 22.19 0.89
N ALA A 434 12.88 22.42 2.21
CA ALA A 434 14.03 22.29 3.11
C ALA A 434 14.68 20.90 3.15
N ARG A 435 13.98 19.87 2.64
CA ARG A 435 14.44 18.47 2.58
C ARG A 435 14.58 17.93 1.16
N HIS A 436 14.27 18.73 0.15
CA HIS A 436 14.31 18.30 -1.24
C HIS A 436 15.75 18.33 -1.79
N PRO A 437 16.36 17.19 -2.17
CA PRO A 437 17.78 17.14 -2.54
C PRO A 437 18.17 18.07 -3.69
N LEU A 438 17.36 18.15 -4.74
CA LEU A 438 17.67 18.98 -5.91
C LEU A 438 17.58 20.47 -5.56
N ALA A 439 16.52 20.91 -4.88
CA ALA A 439 16.38 22.32 -4.47
C ALA A 439 17.56 22.78 -3.61
N LEU A 440 17.98 21.99 -2.62
CA LEU A 440 19.13 22.29 -1.78
C LEU A 440 20.42 22.46 -2.60
N ARG A 441 20.66 21.56 -3.56
CA ARG A 441 21.83 21.64 -4.43
C ARG A 441 21.80 22.88 -5.32
N LEU A 442 20.69 23.13 -6.00
CA LEU A 442 20.59 24.26 -6.93
C LEU A 442 20.67 25.60 -6.18
N LEU A 443 20.05 25.69 -5.00
CA LEU A 443 20.17 26.87 -4.14
C LEU A 443 21.61 27.11 -3.68
N ALA A 444 22.35 26.06 -3.31
CA ALA A 444 23.76 26.17 -2.96
C ALA A 444 24.60 26.71 -4.13
N GLU A 445 24.35 26.22 -5.35
CA GLU A 445 25.03 26.69 -6.56
C GLU A 445 24.70 28.15 -6.88
N VAL A 446 23.43 28.57 -6.72
CA VAL A 446 23.00 29.97 -6.88
C VAL A 446 23.68 30.87 -5.85
N ARG A 447 23.68 30.49 -4.57
CA ARG A 447 24.29 31.28 -3.49
C ARG A 447 25.80 31.40 -3.63
N ALA A 448 26.48 30.34 -4.05
CA ALA A 448 27.91 30.37 -4.31
C ALA A 448 28.30 31.35 -5.45
N ALA A 449 27.37 31.64 -6.37
CA ALA A 449 27.60 32.57 -7.48
C ALA A 449 27.23 34.04 -7.16
N LEU A 450 26.51 34.30 -6.07
CA LEU A 450 26.06 35.64 -5.70
C LEU A 450 26.98 36.27 -4.63
N PRO A 451 27.29 37.57 -4.72
CA PRO A 451 28.10 38.25 -3.71
C PRO A 451 27.26 38.62 -2.48
N GLY A 452 27.64 38.10 -1.30
CA GLY A 452 27.03 38.44 0.00
C GLY A 452 25.79 37.60 0.36
N GLU A 453 25.16 37.93 1.49
CA GLU A 453 23.91 37.29 1.92
C GLU A 453 22.73 37.74 1.05
N VAL A 454 21.99 36.78 0.50
CA VAL A 454 20.81 37.03 -0.32
C VAL A 454 19.57 36.80 0.53
N PRO A 455 18.79 37.83 0.86
CA PRO A 455 17.63 37.70 1.72
C PRO A 455 16.47 36.98 1.02
N GLY A 456 15.70 36.19 1.76
CA GLY A 456 14.47 35.55 1.30
C GLY A 456 14.39 34.06 1.64
N ARG A 457 13.19 33.49 1.48
CA ARG A 457 12.92 32.05 1.64
C ARG A 457 12.37 31.50 0.32
N PRO A 458 13.21 31.36 -0.71
CA PRO A 458 12.73 30.97 -2.02
C PRO A 458 12.13 29.57 -2.00
N GLY A 459 10.99 29.42 -2.68
CA GLY A 459 10.41 28.11 -2.97
C GLY A 459 11.03 27.47 -4.22
N ARG A 460 10.65 26.23 -4.51
CA ARG A 460 11.20 25.43 -5.62
C ARG A 460 11.25 26.13 -6.97
N ALA A 461 10.17 26.81 -7.35
CA ALA A 461 10.08 27.51 -8.63
C ALA A 461 11.03 28.71 -8.71
N GLU A 462 11.21 29.45 -7.62
CA GLU A 462 12.13 30.60 -7.56
C GLU A 462 13.58 30.14 -7.61
N ILE A 463 13.90 29.01 -6.95
CA ILE A 463 15.21 28.35 -7.03
C ILE A 463 15.49 27.93 -8.49
N PHE A 464 14.53 27.32 -9.18
CA PHE A 464 14.67 26.92 -10.58
C PHE A 464 14.88 28.11 -11.52
N THR A 465 14.11 29.18 -11.37
CA THR A 465 14.32 30.42 -12.13
C THR A 465 15.72 30.99 -11.90
N ALA A 466 16.13 31.15 -10.64
CA ALA A 466 17.44 31.72 -10.31
C ALA A 466 18.60 30.86 -10.81
N HIS A 467 18.47 29.53 -10.74
CA HIS A 467 19.47 28.60 -11.26
C HIS A 467 19.54 28.65 -12.80
N LEU A 468 18.39 28.71 -13.48
CA LEU A 468 18.35 28.85 -14.94
C LEU A 468 19.01 30.16 -15.40
N ASP A 469 18.70 31.28 -14.73
CA ASP A 469 19.32 32.58 -15.00
C ASP A 469 20.85 32.55 -14.81
N LEU A 470 21.31 31.88 -13.74
CA LEU A 470 22.72 31.67 -13.48
C LEU A 470 23.40 30.87 -14.61
N LEU A 471 22.80 29.75 -15.05
CA LEU A 471 23.34 28.95 -16.15
C LEU A 471 23.38 29.74 -17.46
N CYS A 472 22.30 30.44 -17.82
CA CYS A 472 22.25 31.28 -19.00
C CYS A 472 23.33 32.38 -18.98
N LEU A 473 23.59 32.97 -17.80
CA LEU A 473 24.68 33.93 -17.62
C LEU A 473 26.06 33.28 -17.78
N ARG A 474 26.30 32.10 -17.18
CA ARG A 474 27.57 31.36 -17.29
C ARG A 474 27.86 30.94 -18.73
N ILE A 475 26.85 30.44 -19.44
CA ILE A 475 26.94 30.09 -20.87
C ILE A 475 27.29 31.33 -21.68
N ALA A 476 26.63 32.46 -21.45
CA ALA A 476 26.94 33.72 -22.13
C ALA A 476 28.37 34.22 -21.85
N VAL A 477 28.85 34.10 -20.60
CA VAL A 477 30.24 34.43 -20.24
C VAL A 477 31.22 33.54 -20.98
N ARG A 478 30.94 32.24 -21.11
CA ARG A 478 31.80 31.29 -21.82
C ARG A 478 31.85 31.56 -23.32
N ILE A 479 30.71 31.79 -23.96
CA ILE A 479 30.64 32.19 -25.38
C ILE A 479 31.41 33.51 -25.60
N ALA A 480 31.25 34.47 -24.69
CA ALA A 480 31.95 35.75 -24.74
C ALA A 480 33.47 35.63 -24.56
N ALA A 481 33.96 34.62 -23.83
CA ALA A 481 35.39 34.42 -23.57
C ALA A 481 36.18 34.10 -24.85
N ASP A 482 35.53 33.40 -25.80
CA ASP A 482 36.11 32.98 -27.09
C ASP A 482 35.89 34.03 -28.20
N THR A 483 35.07 35.06 -27.94
CA THR A 483 34.80 36.14 -28.90
C THR A 483 35.88 37.23 -28.83
N ARG A 484 36.40 37.70 -29.99
CA ARG A 484 37.34 38.82 -30.07
C ARG A 484 36.80 39.99 -30.92
N PRO A 485 36.86 41.25 -30.43
CA PRO A 485 37.30 41.67 -29.09
C PRO A 485 36.30 41.24 -27.99
N ARG A 486 36.78 41.11 -26.75
CA ARG A 486 35.95 40.66 -25.62
C ARG A 486 34.79 41.64 -25.38
N PRO A 487 33.53 41.18 -25.36
CA PRO A 487 32.38 42.06 -25.16
C PRO A 487 32.32 42.60 -23.73
N GLY A 488 31.90 43.86 -23.58
CA GLY A 488 31.68 44.46 -22.26
C GLY A 488 30.46 43.88 -21.52
N GLY A 489 30.33 44.13 -20.21
CA GLY A 489 29.30 43.50 -19.37
C GLY A 489 27.85 43.68 -19.84
N ARG A 490 27.50 44.83 -20.45
CA ARG A 490 26.15 45.03 -21.04
C ARG A 490 25.89 44.09 -22.22
N ALA A 491 26.90 43.80 -23.03
CA ALA A 491 26.78 42.88 -24.16
C ALA A 491 26.68 41.42 -23.68
N VAL A 492 27.38 41.04 -22.61
CA VAL A 492 27.23 39.72 -21.97
C VAL A 492 25.82 39.54 -21.41
N ARG A 493 25.22 40.55 -20.78
CA ARG A 493 23.82 40.47 -20.31
C ARG A 493 22.82 40.31 -21.46
N ARG A 494 23.02 41.00 -22.58
CA ARG A 494 22.19 40.82 -23.79
C ARG A 494 22.36 39.40 -24.36
N LEU A 495 23.58 38.87 -24.35
CA LEU A 495 23.84 37.50 -24.77
C LEU A 495 23.17 36.50 -23.83
N ALA A 496 23.21 36.70 -22.50
CA ALA A 496 22.49 35.88 -21.55
C ALA A 496 20.97 35.86 -21.83
N ALA A 497 20.35 37.02 -22.10
CA ALA A 497 18.95 37.07 -22.50
C ALA A 497 18.66 36.31 -23.82
N ARG A 498 19.59 36.33 -24.79
CA ARG A 498 19.48 35.51 -26.01
C ARG A 498 19.59 34.02 -25.71
N VAL A 499 20.53 33.63 -24.84
CA VAL A 499 20.69 32.24 -24.38
C VAL A 499 19.39 31.79 -23.71
N THR A 500 18.83 32.57 -22.78
CA THR A 500 17.54 32.29 -22.16
C THR A 500 16.45 32.05 -23.21
N GLY A 501 16.34 32.92 -24.23
CA GLY A 501 15.40 32.72 -25.34
C GLY A 501 15.58 31.40 -26.10
N GLN A 502 16.82 31.02 -26.42
CA GLN A 502 17.13 29.74 -27.07
C GLN A 502 16.82 28.53 -26.17
N VAL A 503 17.01 28.67 -24.86
CA VAL A 503 16.71 27.61 -23.90
C VAL A 503 15.21 27.39 -23.75
N HIS A 504 14.41 28.45 -23.71
CA HIS A 504 12.94 28.33 -23.75
C HIS A 504 12.45 27.71 -25.07
N GLU A 505 13.08 28.08 -26.20
CA GLU A 505 12.77 27.43 -27.49
C GLU A 505 13.16 25.95 -27.50
N ALA A 506 14.31 25.58 -26.92
CA ALA A 506 14.70 24.19 -26.75
C ALA A 506 13.68 23.42 -25.91
N ALA A 507 13.21 23.99 -24.80
CA ALA A 507 12.18 23.40 -23.97
C ALA A 507 10.85 23.22 -24.72
N ARG A 508 10.44 24.20 -25.53
CA ARG A 508 9.26 24.09 -26.40
C ARG A 508 9.41 22.93 -27.40
N ARG A 509 10.55 22.81 -28.07
CA ARG A 509 10.80 21.73 -29.05
C ARG A 509 10.84 20.35 -28.40
N CYS A 510 11.21 20.25 -27.12
CA CYS A 510 11.14 19.00 -26.36
C CYS A 510 9.70 18.52 -26.08
N LEU A 511 8.67 19.33 -26.30
CA LEU A 511 7.25 18.94 -26.12
C LEU A 511 6.67 18.12 -27.28
N GLY A 512 7.39 18.00 -28.40
CA GLY A 512 6.95 17.19 -29.55
C GLY A 512 6.76 15.70 -29.22
N PRO A 513 6.16 14.91 -30.13
CA PRO A 513 5.92 13.49 -29.91
C PRO A 513 7.25 12.75 -29.66
N GLY A 514 7.46 12.29 -28.42
CA GLY A 514 8.70 11.60 -28.01
C GLY A 514 8.97 11.64 -26.50
N HIS A 515 10.19 11.25 -26.11
CA HIS A 515 10.63 11.11 -24.71
C HIS A 515 11.13 12.41 -24.06
N GLY A 516 10.65 13.58 -24.53
CA GLY A 516 11.10 14.87 -24.00
C GLY A 516 12.53 15.27 -24.38
N LEU A 517 13.04 14.72 -25.48
CA LEU A 517 14.40 14.96 -25.99
C LEU A 517 14.40 16.03 -27.07
N LEU A 518 15.50 16.78 -27.14
CA LEU A 518 15.84 17.64 -28.27
C LEU A 518 16.67 16.82 -29.27
N ASP A 519 16.16 16.62 -30.48
CA ASP A 519 16.93 15.92 -31.52
C ASP A 519 18.22 16.69 -31.89
N ARG A 520 19.16 15.99 -32.53
CA ARG A 520 20.47 16.56 -32.84
C ARG A 520 20.41 17.73 -33.81
N ALA A 521 19.49 17.72 -34.77
CA ALA A 521 19.34 18.80 -35.75
C ALA A 521 18.78 20.05 -35.09
N SER A 522 17.73 19.90 -34.27
CA SER A 522 17.16 20.98 -33.46
C SER A 522 18.19 21.55 -32.47
N PHE A 523 19.01 20.71 -31.83
CA PHE A 523 20.08 21.19 -30.95
C PHE A 523 21.12 22.02 -31.71
N GLU A 524 21.58 21.57 -32.86
CA GLU A 524 22.59 22.29 -33.64
C GLU A 524 22.04 23.61 -34.21
N GLU A 525 20.75 23.67 -34.54
CA GLU A 525 20.07 24.89 -34.96
C GLU A 525 20.03 25.94 -33.85
N LEU A 526 19.65 25.54 -32.63
CA LEU A 526 19.53 26.45 -31.47
C LEU A 526 20.89 26.80 -30.86
N PHE A 527 21.84 25.85 -30.91
CA PHE A 527 23.18 25.97 -30.31
C PHE A 527 24.26 25.57 -31.33
N PRO A 528 24.67 26.47 -32.22
CA PRO A 528 25.67 26.16 -33.24
C PRO A 528 27.03 25.77 -32.66
N TRP A 529 27.67 24.75 -33.25
CA TRP A 529 29.03 24.32 -32.87
C TRP A 529 30.10 25.36 -33.22
N ARG A 530 29.96 26.03 -34.37
CA ARG A 530 30.98 26.95 -34.91
C ARG A 530 31.20 28.20 -34.07
N ASP A 531 30.15 28.65 -33.38
CA ASP A 531 30.14 29.89 -32.59
C ASP A 531 30.40 29.63 -31.09
N GLY A 532 30.75 28.40 -30.71
CA GLY A 532 31.03 28.02 -29.32
C GLY A 532 29.80 27.82 -28.44
N TRP A 533 28.58 27.90 -28.99
CA TRP A 533 27.33 27.75 -28.22
C TRP A 533 27.14 26.33 -27.70
N ALA A 534 27.20 25.33 -28.59
CA ALA A 534 27.07 23.93 -28.19
C ALA A 534 28.11 23.51 -27.13
N PRO A 535 29.42 23.74 -27.32
CA PRO A 535 30.41 23.46 -26.29
C PRO A 535 30.11 24.18 -24.97
N ALA A 536 29.64 25.44 -25.00
CA ALA A 536 29.32 26.17 -23.79
C ALA A 536 28.13 25.58 -23.02
N VAL A 537 27.04 25.26 -23.71
CA VAL A 537 25.84 24.65 -23.11
C VAL A 537 26.15 23.27 -22.50
N LEU A 538 26.93 22.45 -23.21
CA LEU A 538 27.33 21.12 -22.75
C LEU A 538 28.31 21.19 -21.57
N THR A 539 29.24 22.16 -21.59
CA THR A 539 30.22 22.32 -20.50
C THR A 539 29.58 22.85 -19.22
N GLU A 540 28.64 23.78 -19.34
CA GLU A 540 27.88 24.29 -18.19
C GLU A 540 26.82 23.29 -17.71
N GLY A 541 26.63 22.17 -18.42
CA GLY A 541 25.76 21.07 -18.00
C GLY A 541 24.27 21.40 -18.04
N LEU A 542 23.84 22.39 -18.83
CA LEU A 542 22.41 22.69 -18.99
C LEU A 542 21.71 21.59 -19.79
N LEU A 543 22.31 21.19 -20.92
CA LEU A 543 21.90 20.06 -21.72
C LEU A 543 22.98 18.98 -21.68
N VAL A 544 22.58 17.72 -21.69
CA VAL A 544 23.45 16.54 -21.72
C VAL A 544 23.05 15.60 -22.85
N PRO A 545 23.99 14.86 -23.44
CA PRO A 545 23.66 13.83 -24.43
C PRO A 545 22.78 12.72 -23.83
N ALA A 546 21.70 12.39 -24.54
CA ALA A 546 20.77 11.30 -24.23
C ALA A 546 20.30 10.63 -25.53
N GLY A 547 20.71 9.38 -25.73
CA GLY A 547 20.40 8.60 -26.93
C GLY A 547 20.95 9.26 -28.18
N THR A 548 20.07 9.54 -29.15
CA THR A 548 20.39 10.19 -30.41
C THR A 548 20.33 11.72 -30.36
N GLY A 549 19.95 12.30 -29.21
CA GLY A 549 19.77 13.73 -29.02
C GLY A 549 20.30 14.25 -27.68
N TYR A 550 19.63 15.25 -27.14
CA TYR A 550 20.00 15.97 -25.93
C TYR A 550 18.80 16.16 -25.01
N ARG A 551 19.04 16.26 -23.70
CA ARG A 551 18.01 16.61 -22.71
C ARG A 551 18.55 17.57 -21.68
N PHE A 552 17.66 18.22 -20.95
CA PHE A 552 18.05 18.96 -19.75
C PHE A 552 18.68 18.01 -18.72
N ALA A 553 19.74 18.45 -18.06
CA ALA A 553 20.49 17.61 -17.12
C ALA A 553 19.62 17.15 -15.94
N HIS A 554 18.76 18.04 -15.44
CA HIS A 554 17.85 17.78 -14.35
C HIS A 554 16.43 17.58 -14.84
N GLU A 555 15.89 16.39 -14.58
CA GLU A 555 14.54 15.97 -14.94
C GLU A 555 13.45 16.92 -14.41
N GLU A 556 13.48 17.29 -13.12
CA GLU A 556 12.45 18.14 -12.53
C GLU A 556 12.49 19.58 -13.07
N LEU A 557 13.70 20.10 -13.30
CA LEU A 557 13.90 21.41 -13.95
C LEU A 557 13.38 21.37 -15.39
N SER A 558 13.60 20.25 -16.10
CA SER A 558 13.05 20.01 -17.44
C SER A 558 11.53 20.05 -17.44
N ASP A 559 10.90 19.32 -16.52
CA ASP A 559 9.43 19.25 -16.42
C ASP A 559 8.83 20.63 -16.13
N TRP A 560 9.45 21.39 -15.21
CA TRP A 560 9.06 22.76 -14.88
C TRP A 560 9.23 23.74 -16.05
N LEU A 561 10.35 23.68 -16.77
CA LEU A 561 10.63 24.59 -17.87
C LEU A 561 9.75 24.30 -19.10
N GLN A 562 9.55 23.02 -19.40
CA GLN A 562 8.69 22.58 -20.51
C GLN A 562 7.22 22.92 -20.24
N ALA A 563 6.77 22.82 -18.98
CA ALA A 563 5.40 23.17 -18.59
C ALA A 563 5.00 24.59 -18.95
N ALA A 564 5.94 25.55 -18.91
CA ALA A 564 5.70 26.94 -19.29
C ALA A 564 5.36 27.13 -20.78
N HIS A 565 5.56 26.10 -21.60
CA HIS A 565 5.30 26.13 -23.05
C HIS A 565 4.23 25.12 -23.49
N LEU A 566 3.69 24.33 -22.56
CA LEU A 566 2.67 23.34 -22.86
C LEU A 566 1.31 24.00 -23.05
N ASP A 567 0.66 23.73 -24.18
CA ASP A 567 -0.77 23.98 -24.34
C ASP A 567 -1.54 22.94 -23.53
N LEU A 568 -1.94 23.32 -22.31
CA LEU A 568 -2.54 22.40 -21.35
C LEU A 568 -3.89 21.85 -21.83
N ASP A 569 -4.73 22.67 -22.45
CA ASP A 569 -6.05 22.22 -22.92
C ASP A 569 -5.88 21.20 -24.06
N THR A 570 -5.03 21.49 -25.05
CA THR A 570 -4.75 20.54 -26.14
C THR A 570 -4.11 19.25 -25.61
N ALA A 571 -3.22 19.34 -24.63
CA ALA A 571 -2.59 18.18 -24.00
C ALA A 571 -3.62 17.32 -23.27
N LEU A 572 -4.52 17.91 -22.48
CA LEU A 572 -5.57 17.17 -21.77
C LEU A 572 -6.58 16.55 -22.75
N ASP A 573 -6.96 17.26 -23.81
CA ASP A 573 -7.83 16.71 -24.84
C ASP A 573 -7.20 15.49 -25.51
N THR A 574 -5.88 15.52 -25.76
CA THR A 574 -5.15 14.39 -26.35
C THR A 574 -5.01 13.22 -25.37
N LEU A 575 -4.65 13.48 -24.11
CA LEU A 575 -4.29 12.46 -23.12
C LEU A 575 -5.51 11.82 -22.44
N VAL A 576 -6.58 12.58 -22.25
CA VAL A 576 -7.76 12.19 -21.46
C VAL A 576 -8.99 11.97 -22.34
N HIS A 577 -9.15 12.78 -23.39
CA HIS A 577 -10.36 12.77 -24.23
C HIS A 577 -10.12 12.21 -25.64
N GLY A 578 -8.87 11.91 -26.00
CA GLY A 578 -8.47 11.41 -27.30
C GLY A 578 -8.96 9.98 -27.52
N THR A 579 -9.96 9.81 -28.38
CA THR A 579 -10.41 8.50 -28.85
C THR A 579 -9.63 8.09 -30.10
N PRO A 580 -9.00 6.91 -30.15
CA PRO A 580 -8.67 6.28 -31.43
C PRO A 580 -10.00 5.91 -32.10
N GLY A 581 -10.50 6.75 -33.03
CA GLY A 581 -11.62 6.38 -33.89
C GLY A 581 -12.78 7.39 -34.05
N ALA A 582 -12.84 8.50 -33.30
CA ALA A 582 -13.96 9.46 -33.44
C ALA A 582 -13.90 10.35 -34.70
N GLY A 583 -12.86 10.18 -35.54
CA GLY A 583 -12.73 10.79 -36.87
C GLY A 583 -12.96 9.82 -38.04
N ALA A 584 -13.31 8.55 -37.80
CA ALA A 584 -13.55 7.54 -38.85
C ALA A 584 -14.94 7.72 -39.53
N GLY A 585 -15.34 8.96 -39.72
CA GLY A 585 -16.53 9.36 -40.45
C GLY A 585 -16.19 10.33 -41.59
N ALA A 586 -15.08 10.09 -42.31
CA ALA A 586 -14.80 10.61 -43.67
C ALA A 586 -13.35 10.37 -44.17
N GLY A 587 -12.45 9.80 -43.37
CA GLY A 587 -11.07 9.48 -43.77
C GLY A 587 -10.89 8.00 -44.15
N GLY A 588 -10.21 7.72 -45.27
CA GLY A 588 -9.98 6.36 -45.78
C GLY A 588 -9.09 5.49 -44.85
N GLU A 589 -8.98 4.20 -45.18
CA GLU A 589 -8.20 3.18 -44.44
C GLU A 589 -6.76 3.62 -44.14
N ASP A 590 -6.15 4.47 -44.99
CA ASP A 590 -4.82 5.05 -44.82
C ASP A 590 -4.68 5.99 -43.59
N GLU A 591 -5.75 6.70 -43.17
CA GLU A 591 -5.70 7.59 -41.99
C GLU A 591 -5.86 6.83 -40.67
N ALA A 592 -6.54 5.69 -40.68
CA ALA A 592 -6.65 4.80 -39.53
C ALA A 592 -5.33 4.05 -39.27
N GLU A 593 -4.62 3.65 -40.33
CA GLU A 593 -3.28 3.05 -40.26
C GLU A 593 -2.25 4.08 -39.77
N ALA A 594 -2.30 5.32 -40.28
CA ALA A 594 -1.44 6.43 -39.82
C ALA A 594 -1.75 6.91 -38.39
N ALA A 595 -2.98 6.75 -37.90
CA ALA A 595 -3.35 7.04 -36.51
C ALA A 595 -2.90 5.94 -35.54
N ALA A 596 -2.88 4.67 -35.98
CA ALA A 596 -2.32 3.54 -35.24
C ALA A 596 -0.78 3.62 -35.13
N GLU A 597 -0.11 4.32 -36.05
CA GLU A 597 1.34 4.54 -36.06
C GLU A 597 1.81 5.71 -35.16
N ARG A 598 0.91 6.52 -34.58
CA ARG A 598 1.33 7.62 -33.69
C ARG A 598 1.67 7.07 -32.29
N PRO A 599 2.94 7.19 -31.83
CA PRO A 599 3.31 6.70 -30.51
C PRO A 599 2.55 7.46 -29.43
N SER A 600 1.99 6.73 -28.46
CA SER A 600 1.33 7.30 -27.29
C SER A 600 2.31 8.11 -26.43
N VAL A 601 1.82 9.15 -25.76
CA VAL A 601 2.65 9.94 -24.85
C VAL A 601 3.04 9.08 -23.65
N PRO A 602 4.33 8.86 -23.38
CA PRO A 602 4.76 8.01 -22.28
C PRO A 602 4.33 8.52 -20.90
N ARG A 603 3.90 7.63 -20.00
CA ARG A 603 3.47 7.96 -18.63
C ARG A 603 4.48 8.78 -17.81
N HIS A 604 5.79 8.59 -18.03
CA HIS A 604 6.83 9.35 -17.34
C HIS A 604 6.79 10.87 -17.62
N ARG A 605 6.10 11.31 -18.68
CA ARG A 605 5.88 12.72 -19.04
C ARG A 605 4.83 13.42 -18.17
N VAL A 606 4.21 12.70 -17.23
CA VAL A 606 3.23 13.26 -16.30
C VAL A 606 3.75 14.47 -15.53
N GLY A 607 5.06 14.52 -15.25
CA GLY A 607 5.71 15.65 -14.58
C GLY A 607 5.49 16.97 -15.30
N THR A 608 5.64 17.02 -16.63
CA THR A 608 5.45 18.25 -17.41
C THR A 608 3.99 18.75 -17.35
N VAL A 609 3.03 17.85 -17.50
CA VAL A 609 1.60 18.20 -17.47
C VAL A 609 1.17 18.62 -16.06
N LEU A 610 1.67 17.93 -15.03
CA LEU A 610 1.45 18.29 -13.64
C LEU A 610 2.03 19.68 -13.31
N GLN A 611 3.24 19.98 -13.77
CA GLN A 611 3.83 21.31 -13.60
C GLN A 611 3.03 22.39 -14.32
N ALA A 612 2.40 22.09 -15.46
CA ALA A 612 1.52 23.04 -16.15
C ALA A 612 0.22 23.31 -15.37
N LEU A 613 -0.36 22.29 -14.72
CA LEU A 613 -1.49 22.47 -13.79
C LEU A 613 -1.10 23.32 -12.57
N LEU A 614 0.07 23.08 -11.99
CA LEU A 614 0.59 23.87 -10.87
C LEU A 614 0.96 25.31 -11.29
N LEU A 615 1.39 25.51 -12.54
CA LEU A 615 1.61 26.83 -13.12
C LEU A 615 0.30 27.62 -13.20
N VAL A 616 -0.79 27.00 -13.67
CA VAL A 616 -2.13 27.63 -13.69
C VAL A 616 -2.59 28.02 -12.29
N HIS A 617 -2.37 27.14 -11.29
CA HIS A 617 -2.63 27.47 -9.88
C HIS A 617 -1.86 28.69 -9.42
N ARG A 618 -0.55 28.73 -9.69
CA ARG A 618 0.33 29.78 -9.21
C ARG A 618 -0.02 31.14 -9.83
N ASP A 619 -0.28 31.17 -11.13
CA ASP A 619 -0.46 32.41 -11.88
C ASP A 619 -1.91 32.92 -11.81
N GLY A 620 -2.91 32.01 -11.73
CA GLY A 620 -4.34 32.33 -11.77
C GLY A 620 -5.15 31.92 -10.52
N GLY A 621 -4.53 31.28 -9.54
CA GLY A 621 -5.17 30.83 -8.30
C GLY A 621 -6.21 29.71 -8.49
N PRO A 622 -7.03 29.44 -7.45
CA PRO A 622 -8.07 28.42 -7.49
C PRO A 622 -9.13 28.63 -8.58
N VAL A 623 -9.43 29.89 -8.91
CA VAL A 623 -10.44 30.23 -9.93
C VAL A 623 -10.03 29.73 -11.32
N ALA A 624 -8.75 29.82 -11.66
CA ALA A 624 -8.24 29.37 -12.95
C ALA A 624 -8.11 27.84 -13.05
N LEU A 625 -7.70 27.16 -11.96
CA LEU A 625 -7.46 25.72 -11.98
C LEU A 625 -8.73 24.87 -11.81
N THR A 626 -9.72 25.36 -11.05
CA THR A 626 -10.94 24.61 -10.71
C THR A 626 -11.68 24.03 -11.92
N PRO A 627 -11.91 24.78 -13.02
CA PRO A 627 -12.58 24.25 -14.21
C PRO A 627 -11.86 23.05 -14.83
N THR A 628 -10.53 23.07 -14.82
CA THR A 628 -9.70 21.98 -15.36
C THR A 628 -9.79 20.73 -14.48
N LEU A 629 -9.74 20.88 -13.15
CA LEU A 629 -9.91 19.74 -12.23
C LEU A 629 -11.33 19.16 -12.31
N ASP A 630 -12.35 20.01 -12.42
CA ASP A 630 -13.73 19.58 -12.62
C ASP A 630 -13.91 18.78 -13.92
N ARG A 631 -13.21 19.18 -15.00
CA ARG A 631 -13.17 18.45 -16.27
C ARG A 631 -12.57 17.05 -16.08
N LEU A 632 -11.49 16.92 -15.31
CA LEU A 632 -10.88 15.62 -15.00
C LEU A 632 -11.80 14.73 -14.14
N VAL A 633 -12.48 15.29 -13.14
CA VAL A 633 -13.49 14.56 -12.34
C VAL A 633 -14.63 14.09 -13.24
N GLY A 634 -15.11 14.94 -14.14
CA GLY A 634 -16.13 14.62 -15.12
C GLY A 634 -15.70 13.50 -16.09
N ALA A 635 -14.45 13.54 -16.56
CA ALA A 635 -13.86 12.51 -17.42
C ALA A 635 -13.86 11.14 -16.73
N LEU A 636 -13.32 11.07 -15.51
CA LEU A 636 -13.25 9.83 -14.73
C LEU A 636 -14.62 9.20 -14.48
N ALA A 637 -15.63 10.04 -14.23
CA ALA A 637 -16.98 9.57 -14.01
C ALA A 637 -17.74 9.21 -15.30
N GLY A 638 -17.25 9.66 -16.46
CA GLY A 638 -17.83 9.37 -17.77
C GLY A 638 -17.17 8.20 -18.52
N PHE A 639 -16.03 7.70 -18.04
CA PHE A 639 -15.33 6.57 -18.65
C PHE A 639 -16.13 5.27 -18.55
N GLY A 640 -16.19 4.54 -19.67
CA GLY A 640 -16.79 3.21 -19.79
C GLY A 640 -15.76 2.14 -20.20
N GLU A 641 -16.21 0.90 -20.34
CA GLU A 641 -15.36 -0.28 -20.65
C GLU A 641 -14.49 -0.12 -21.91
N GLU A 642 -14.94 0.66 -22.91
CA GLU A 642 -14.20 0.92 -24.15
C GLU A 642 -13.11 2.00 -24.01
N THR A 643 -12.99 2.64 -22.85
CA THR A 643 -12.02 3.71 -22.61
C THR A 643 -10.61 3.13 -22.52
N PRO A 644 -9.61 3.68 -23.24
CA PRO A 644 -8.23 3.26 -23.08
C PRO A 644 -7.74 3.41 -21.62
N GLU A 645 -7.09 2.38 -21.09
CA GLU A 645 -6.52 2.39 -19.72
C GLU A 645 -5.60 3.60 -19.48
N GLU A 646 -4.83 4.00 -20.51
CA GLU A 646 -3.97 5.17 -20.47
C GLU A 646 -4.74 6.46 -20.13
N ALA A 647 -5.91 6.68 -20.74
CA ALA A 647 -6.70 7.89 -20.50
C ALA A 647 -7.20 7.96 -19.05
N VAL A 648 -7.63 6.82 -18.50
CA VAL A 648 -8.04 6.67 -17.11
C VAL A 648 -6.86 6.95 -16.18
N TRP A 649 -5.69 6.37 -16.48
CA TRP A 649 -4.47 6.57 -15.71
C TRP A 649 -4.05 8.05 -15.70
N TRP A 650 -4.06 8.73 -16.85
CA TRP A 650 -3.71 10.14 -16.97
C TRP A 650 -4.65 11.03 -16.15
N ALA A 651 -5.97 10.88 -16.32
CA ALA A 651 -6.95 11.70 -15.60
C ALA A 651 -6.85 11.53 -14.08
N ARG A 652 -6.76 10.28 -13.62
CA ARG A 652 -6.63 9.93 -12.20
C ARG A 652 -5.35 10.47 -11.61
N THR A 653 -4.22 10.24 -12.28
CA THR A 653 -2.89 10.60 -11.78
C THR A 653 -2.71 12.12 -11.73
N LEU A 654 -3.13 12.84 -12.78
CA LEU A 654 -3.06 14.30 -12.80
C LEU A 654 -3.95 14.93 -11.73
N LEU A 655 -5.17 14.44 -11.56
CA LEU A 655 -6.09 14.96 -10.54
C LEU A 655 -5.54 14.74 -9.12
N ALA A 656 -5.15 13.50 -8.78
CA ALA A 656 -4.62 13.16 -7.47
C ALA A 656 -3.34 13.96 -7.15
N ARG A 657 -2.35 13.94 -8.05
CA ARG A 657 -1.05 14.59 -7.81
C ARG A 657 -1.13 16.12 -7.80
N THR A 658 -2.07 16.71 -8.53
CA THR A 658 -2.28 18.17 -8.49
C THR A 658 -2.83 18.57 -7.13
N LEU A 659 -3.88 17.88 -6.66
CA LEU A 659 -4.51 18.16 -5.37
C LEU A 659 -3.55 17.91 -4.19
N ASP A 660 -2.63 16.95 -4.30
CA ASP A 660 -1.58 16.71 -3.32
C ASP A 660 -0.53 17.83 -3.25
N ARG A 661 -0.36 18.64 -4.32
CA ARG A 661 0.74 19.61 -4.48
C ARG A 661 0.34 21.09 -4.45
N VAL A 662 -0.96 21.43 -4.43
CA VAL A 662 -1.44 22.83 -4.36
C VAL A 662 -1.26 23.52 -3.00
N GLY A 663 -0.63 22.86 -2.03
CA GLY A 663 -0.30 23.44 -0.71
C GLY A 663 -1.50 23.52 0.24
N ASP A 664 -2.49 24.36 -0.08
CA ASP A 664 -3.77 24.45 0.65
C ASP A 664 -4.91 23.88 -0.21
N PRO A 665 -5.47 22.70 0.13
CA PRO A 665 -6.57 22.09 -0.62
C PRO A 665 -7.94 22.73 -0.35
N ARG A 666 -8.08 23.61 0.67
CA ARG A 666 -9.39 24.16 1.08
C ARG A 666 -10.12 24.94 -0.04
N PRO A 667 -9.46 25.74 -0.89
CA PRO A 667 -10.12 26.39 -2.02
C PRO A 667 -10.72 25.41 -3.03
N TYR A 668 -10.26 24.15 -3.03
CA TYR A 668 -10.71 23.08 -3.92
C TYR A 668 -11.76 22.16 -3.29
N LEU A 669 -12.29 22.48 -2.11
CA LEU A 669 -13.36 21.71 -1.45
C LEU A 669 -14.57 21.41 -2.37
N PRO A 670 -15.05 22.33 -3.23
CA PRO A 670 -16.12 21.99 -4.17
C PRO A 670 -15.76 20.85 -5.13
N VAL A 671 -14.53 20.85 -5.65
CA VAL A 671 -14.00 19.78 -6.52
C VAL A 671 -13.84 18.49 -5.74
N LEU A 672 -13.27 18.55 -4.53
CA LEU A 672 -13.09 17.40 -3.65
C LEU A 672 -14.43 16.75 -3.27
N ARG A 673 -15.46 17.56 -2.95
CA ARG A 673 -16.82 17.05 -2.67
C ARG A 673 -17.42 16.37 -3.89
N ARG A 674 -17.31 16.98 -5.08
CA ARG A 674 -17.78 16.37 -6.33
C ARG A 674 -17.05 15.06 -6.62
N LEU A 675 -15.73 15.02 -6.44
CA LEU A 675 -14.93 13.81 -6.58
C LEU A 675 -15.41 12.74 -5.59
N ALA A 676 -15.58 13.09 -4.31
CA ALA A 676 -16.04 12.18 -3.27
C ALA A 676 -17.45 11.63 -3.55
N ASP A 677 -18.35 12.47 -4.08
CA ASP A 677 -19.68 12.05 -4.54
C ASP A 677 -19.57 11.01 -5.67
N ARG A 678 -18.73 11.26 -6.69
CA ARG A 678 -18.52 10.31 -7.80
C ARG A 678 -17.87 9.01 -7.35
N VAL A 679 -16.93 9.07 -6.40
CA VAL A 679 -16.36 7.87 -5.78
C VAL A 679 -17.46 7.06 -5.09
N GLY A 680 -18.29 7.72 -4.28
CA GLY A 680 -19.37 7.07 -3.53
C GLY A 680 -20.51 6.53 -4.40
N GLU A 681 -20.83 7.19 -5.52
CA GLU A 681 -21.79 6.73 -6.52
C GLU A 681 -21.27 5.53 -7.33
N GLY A 682 -19.95 5.42 -7.47
CA GLY A 682 -19.31 4.45 -8.35
C GLY A 682 -19.33 4.88 -9.82
N THR A 683 -18.79 4.02 -10.68
CA THR A 683 -18.64 4.28 -12.12
C THR A 683 -18.90 2.99 -12.89
N ALA A 684 -19.27 3.13 -14.17
CA ALA A 684 -19.44 2.01 -15.08
C ALA A 684 -18.14 1.24 -15.32
N LEU A 685 -16.98 1.89 -15.18
CA LEU A 685 -15.66 1.26 -15.27
C LEU A 685 -15.10 1.01 -13.85
N PRO A 686 -15.06 -0.25 -13.38
CA PRO A 686 -14.44 -0.59 -12.10
C PRO A 686 -12.98 -0.12 -12.07
N GLY A 687 -12.58 0.49 -10.95
CA GLY A 687 -11.18 0.88 -10.71
C GLY A 687 -10.76 2.26 -11.23
N ALA A 688 -11.64 2.99 -11.95
CA ALA A 688 -11.34 4.35 -12.41
C ALA A 688 -10.98 5.30 -11.26
N PHE A 689 -11.46 5.03 -10.04
CA PHE A 689 -11.16 5.81 -8.83
C PHE A 689 -10.21 5.12 -7.82
N ASP A 690 -9.51 4.03 -8.15
CA ASP A 690 -8.65 3.30 -7.18
C ASP A 690 -7.56 4.15 -6.51
N GLY A 691 -7.22 5.31 -7.08
CA GLY A 691 -6.29 6.28 -6.49
C GLY A 691 -6.87 7.15 -5.37
N PHE A 692 -8.19 7.13 -5.14
CA PHE A 692 -8.91 7.98 -4.19
C PHE A 692 -9.49 7.18 -3.02
N GLY A 693 -8.67 6.30 -2.44
CA GLY A 693 -9.04 5.52 -1.26
C GLY A 693 -8.92 6.28 0.08
N PRO A 694 -9.33 5.67 1.20
CA PRO A 694 -9.36 6.32 2.53
C PRO A 694 -8.02 6.94 2.94
N ALA A 695 -6.91 6.25 2.66
CA ALA A 695 -5.57 6.76 2.96
C ALA A 695 -5.23 8.06 2.22
N TRP A 696 -5.76 8.26 1.01
CA TRP A 696 -5.57 9.51 0.27
C TRP A 696 -6.38 10.65 0.90
N TRP A 697 -7.67 10.43 1.17
CA TRP A 697 -8.54 11.40 1.84
C TRP A 697 -8.04 11.80 3.24
N GLY A 698 -7.50 10.84 4.00
CA GLY A 698 -6.96 11.08 5.33
C GLY A 698 -5.72 11.97 5.36
N ARG A 699 -4.92 12.00 4.28
CA ARG A 699 -3.71 12.82 4.18
C ARG A 699 -3.97 14.27 3.76
N LEU A 700 -5.17 14.59 3.26
CA LEU A 700 -5.50 15.95 2.86
C LEU A 700 -5.41 16.91 4.05
N ALA A 701 -4.74 18.05 3.84
CA ALA A 701 -4.57 19.12 4.81
C ALA A 701 -5.85 19.99 4.94
N VAL A 702 -6.97 19.34 5.27
CA VAL A 702 -8.28 19.97 5.53
C VAL A 702 -8.65 19.83 7.01
N GLY A 703 -9.61 20.62 7.48
CA GLY A 703 -10.16 20.50 8.83
C GLY A 703 -10.96 19.20 9.01
N GLU A 704 -11.23 18.82 10.27
CA GLU A 704 -11.94 17.57 10.57
C GLU A 704 -13.39 17.58 10.07
N ASP A 705 -14.06 18.74 10.03
CA ASP A 705 -15.42 18.88 9.48
C ASP A 705 -15.41 18.55 7.99
N GLU A 706 -14.50 19.17 7.23
CA GLU A 706 -14.35 18.86 5.81
C GLU A 706 -13.92 17.41 5.57
N ARG A 707 -12.99 16.89 6.36
CA ARG A 707 -12.52 15.50 6.22
C ARG A 707 -13.66 14.51 6.44
N LEU A 708 -14.47 14.68 7.48
CA LEU A 708 -15.61 13.80 7.73
C LEU A 708 -16.73 13.98 6.70
N ASP A 709 -16.96 15.18 6.17
CA ASP A 709 -17.90 15.35 5.04
C ASP A 709 -17.43 14.58 3.80
N LEU A 710 -16.13 14.59 3.49
CA LEU A 710 -15.55 13.84 2.37
C LEU A 710 -15.63 12.32 2.60
N LEU A 711 -15.23 11.83 3.79
CA LEU A 711 -15.31 10.41 4.12
C LEU A 711 -16.75 9.88 4.13
N ARG A 712 -17.72 10.71 4.58
CA ARG A 712 -19.15 10.39 4.50
C ARG A 712 -19.58 10.10 3.06
N ARG A 713 -19.09 10.89 2.11
CA ARG A 713 -19.44 10.76 0.68
C ARG A 713 -18.85 9.49 0.08
N THR A 714 -17.63 9.13 0.46
CA THR A 714 -16.88 7.98 -0.09
C THR A 714 -17.13 6.65 0.61
N VAL A 715 -17.75 6.64 1.81
CA VAL A 715 -17.95 5.41 2.61
C VAL A 715 -18.70 4.31 1.87
N THR A 716 -19.53 4.65 0.88
CA THR A 716 -20.27 3.67 0.07
C THR A 716 -19.36 2.93 -0.92
N ALA A 717 -18.19 3.46 -1.27
CA ALA A 717 -17.24 2.80 -2.16
C ALA A 717 -16.32 1.81 -1.41
N ASP A 718 -15.83 2.22 -0.24
CA ASP A 718 -15.00 1.40 0.65
C ASP A 718 -15.44 1.60 2.11
N PRO A 719 -16.49 0.89 2.56
CA PRO A 719 -17.00 1.04 3.92
C PRO A 719 -15.97 0.68 4.97
N ALA A 720 -15.22 -0.41 4.76
CA ALA A 720 -14.28 -0.91 5.76
C ALA A 720 -13.12 0.06 5.99
N GLY A 721 -12.47 0.51 4.90
CA GLY A 721 -11.34 1.41 5.01
C GLY A 721 -11.74 2.82 5.46
N CYS A 722 -12.89 3.35 5.01
CA CYS A 722 -13.38 4.65 5.47
C CYS A 722 -13.73 4.64 6.96
N LEU A 723 -14.44 3.62 7.44
CA LEU A 723 -14.84 3.53 8.84
C LEU A 723 -13.65 3.33 9.79
N ALA A 724 -12.63 2.57 9.37
CA ALA A 724 -11.39 2.45 10.15
C ALA A 724 -10.70 3.80 10.36
N LEU A 725 -10.63 4.63 9.30
CA LEU A 725 -10.07 5.98 9.41
C LEU A 725 -10.94 6.90 10.29
N VAL A 726 -12.27 6.81 10.18
CA VAL A 726 -13.18 7.58 11.03
C VAL A 726 -13.05 7.18 12.51
N GLU A 727 -12.86 5.88 12.78
CA GLU A 727 -12.61 5.36 14.13
C GLU A 727 -11.30 5.92 14.70
N GLU A 728 -10.22 5.92 13.92
CA GLU A 728 -8.94 6.52 14.32
C GLU A 728 -9.10 8.01 14.66
N LEU A 729 -9.84 8.77 13.85
CA LEU A 729 -10.13 10.18 14.11
C LEU A 729 -10.99 10.37 15.37
N LEU A 730 -12.01 9.53 15.57
CA LEU A 730 -12.87 9.56 16.75
C LEU A 730 -12.08 9.28 18.03
N VAL A 731 -11.14 8.33 18.00
CA VAL A 731 -10.27 8.03 19.14
C VAL A 731 -9.28 9.18 19.40
N ALA A 732 -8.69 9.75 18.35
CA ALA A 732 -7.71 10.83 18.49
C ALA A 732 -8.33 12.17 18.94
N ARG A 733 -9.55 12.49 18.47
CA ARG A 733 -10.21 13.80 18.64
C ARG A 733 -11.69 13.68 18.97
N THR A 734 -12.02 12.88 19.98
CA THR A 734 -13.40 12.49 20.32
C THR A 734 -14.38 13.66 20.39
N ARG A 735 -14.05 14.73 21.11
CA ARG A 735 -14.95 15.89 21.31
C ARG A 735 -15.27 16.66 20.04
N GLU A 736 -14.33 16.71 19.10
CA GLU A 736 -14.50 17.38 17.81
C GLU A 736 -15.31 16.52 16.84
N VAL A 737 -15.08 15.20 16.86
CA VAL A 737 -15.65 14.25 15.89
C VAL A 737 -17.08 13.82 16.22
N GLN A 738 -17.44 13.66 17.50
CA GLN A 738 -18.78 13.20 17.89
C GLN A 738 -19.93 14.07 17.31
N PRO A 739 -19.91 15.41 17.42
CA PRO A 739 -20.96 16.25 16.81
C PRO A 739 -20.99 16.16 15.27
N LEU A 740 -19.84 15.93 14.64
CA LEU A 740 -19.73 15.80 13.19
C LEU A 740 -20.32 14.47 12.69
N LEU A 741 -20.13 13.39 13.43
CA LEU A 741 -20.77 12.10 13.14
C LEU A 741 -22.29 12.15 13.32
N CYS A 742 -22.81 12.91 14.27
CA CYS A 742 -24.27 13.12 14.38
C CYS A 742 -24.87 13.71 13.09
N ARG A 743 -24.10 14.51 12.32
CA ARG A 743 -24.57 15.05 11.03
C ARG A 743 -24.76 13.97 9.96
N TRP A 744 -24.15 12.79 10.12
CA TRP A 744 -24.30 11.67 9.20
C TRP A 744 -25.66 10.98 9.35
N PHE A 745 -26.39 11.20 10.45
CA PHE A 745 -27.66 10.52 10.70
C PHE A 745 -28.71 10.74 9.61
N THR A 746 -28.64 11.87 8.90
CA THR A 746 -29.54 12.20 7.78
C THR A 746 -29.17 11.49 6.47
N ASP A 747 -28.02 10.82 6.41
CA ASP A 747 -27.54 10.12 5.23
C ASP A 747 -28.12 8.70 5.15
N GLY A 748 -29.19 8.57 4.37
CA GLY A 748 -29.93 7.31 4.16
C GLY A 748 -29.34 6.39 3.09
N ARG A 749 -28.17 6.70 2.50
CA ARG A 749 -27.56 5.84 1.48
C ARG A 749 -27.19 4.47 2.08
N GLY A 750 -27.55 3.40 1.38
CA GLY A 750 -27.27 2.03 1.83
C GLY A 750 -25.82 1.62 1.59
N LEU A 751 -25.26 0.80 2.48
CA LEU A 751 -23.91 0.26 2.32
C LEU A 751 -23.90 -1.03 1.48
N PRO A 752 -22.91 -1.21 0.57
CA PRO A 752 -22.82 -2.43 -0.23
C PRO A 752 -22.70 -3.69 0.63
N GLY A 753 -23.42 -4.75 0.26
CA GLY A 753 -23.36 -6.05 0.95
C GLY A 753 -24.07 -6.11 2.31
N ARG A 754 -24.69 -5.02 2.77
CA ARG A 754 -25.43 -4.96 4.05
C ARG A 754 -26.85 -4.39 3.84
N PRO A 755 -27.84 -5.23 3.48
CA PRO A 755 -29.21 -4.77 3.36
C PRO A 755 -29.69 -4.17 4.69
N TYR A 756 -30.40 -3.04 4.61
CA TYR A 756 -30.93 -2.26 5.75
C TYR A 756 -29.93 -1.42 6.56
N VAL A 757 -28.63 -1.46 6.24
CA VAL A 757 -27.61 -0.62 6.89
C VAL A 757 -27.36 0.62 6.05
N THR A 758 -27.50 1.79 6.65
CA THR A 758 -27.22 3.09 6.02
C THR A 758 -25.97 3.75 6.62
N VAL A 759 -25.46 4.77 5.93
CA VAL A 759 -24.39 5.62 6.46
C VAL A 759 -24.77 6.18 7.84
N GLY A 760 -26.00 6.67 8.00
CA GLY A 760 -26.51 7.17 9.27
C GLY A 760 -26.57 6.11 10.38
N THR A 761 -27.02 4.88 10.11
CA THR A 761 -27.07 3.82 11.12
C THR A 761 -25.68 3.37 11.54
N VAL A 762 -24.71 3.32 10.62
CA VAL A 762 -23.32 2.99 10.97
C VAL A 762 -22.66 4.08 11.80
N ALA A 763 -22.92 5.35 11.51
CA ALA A 763 -22.43 6.45 12.36
C ALA A 763 -22.97 6.32 13.79
N GLN A 764 -24.25 5.93 13.95
CA GLN A 764 -24.86 5.68 15.24
C GLN A 764 -24.21 4.49 15.96
N GLU A 765 -23.98 3.37 15.26
CA GLU A 765 -23.29 2.19 15.81
C GLU A 765 -21.86 2.51 16.25
N LEU A 766 -21.12 3.32 15.47
CA LEU A 766 -19.77 3.73 15.81
C LEU A 766 -19.76 4.60 17.09
N LEU A 767 -20.66 5.57 17.18
CA LEU A 767 -20.82 6.41 18.38
C LEU A 767 -21.24 5.58 19.60
N HIS A 768 -22.08 4.57 19.42
CA HIS A 768 -22.48 3.64 20.50
C HIS A 768 -21.31 2.75 20.96
N THR A 769 -20.54 2.22 20.01
CA THR A 769 -19.38 1.37 20.29
C THR A 769 -18.31 2.13 21.10
N HIS A 770 -18.05 3.39 20.74
CA HIS A 770 -17.04 4.24 21.38
C HIS A 770 -17.61 5.25 22.39
N ARG A 771 -18.84 5.03 22.89
CA ARG A 771 -19.55 5.96 23.80
C ARG A 771 -18.77 6.36 25.05
N GLY A 772 -17.93 5.46 25.56
CA GLY A 772 -17.15 5.67 26.79
C GLY A 772 -15.98 6.65 26.66
N LEU A 773 -15.58 7.04 25.44
CA LEU A 773 -14.45 7.96 25.24
C LEU A 773 -14.71 9.37 25.80
N ALA A 774 -15.93 9.88 25.59
CA ALA A 774 -16.37 11.19 26.08
C ALA A 774 -17.91 11.21 26.20
N ALA A 775 -18.45 10.42 27.13
CA ALA A 775 -19.90 10.22 27.26
C ALA A 775 -20.68 11.51 27.56
N ASP A 776 -20.11 12.42 28.34
CA ASP A 776 -20.71 13.74 28.62
C ASP A 776 -20.87 14.58 27.34
N ASP A 777 -19.81 14.70 26.55
CA ASP A 777 -19.78 15.44 25.29
C ASP A 777 -20.70 14.79 24.24
N LEU A 778 -20.75 13.45 24.22
CA LEU A 778 -21.66 12.68 23.36
C LEU A 778 -23.12 13.02 23.65
N CYS A 779 -23.51 13.06 24.93
CA CYS A 779 -24.87 13.44 25.32
C CYS A 779 -25.20 14.86 24.81
N GLU A 780 -24.29 15.82 24.97
CA GLU A 780 -24.47 17.20 24.49
C GLU A 780 -24.61 17.28 22.97
N ALA A 781 -23.86 16.47 22.22
CA ALA A 781 -23.94 16.38 20.77
C ALA A 781 -25.27 15.76 20.30
N LEU A 782 -25.72 14.70 20.96
CA LEU A 782 -26.96 13.99 20.60
C LEU A 782 -28.20 14.83 20.91
N VAL A 783 -28.27 15.49 22.06
CA VAL A 783 -29.44 16.33 22.41
C VAL A 783 -29.57 17.55 21.49
N ALA A 784 -28.44 18.03 20.95
CA ALA A 784 -28.43 19.10 19.96
C ALA A 784 -28.86 18.63 18.56
N THR A 785 -28.94 17.32 18.32
CA THR A 785 -29.25 16.72 17.03
C THR A 785 -30.70 16.24 17.00
N ALA A 786 -31.57 16.99 16.32
CA ALA A 786 -32.98 16.64 16.15
C ALA A 786 -33.16 15.49 15.12
N HIS A 787 -32.85 14.25 15.52
CA HIS A 787 -32.95 13.08 14.65
C HIS A 787 -33.34 11.80 15.43
N PRO A 788 -34.18 10.90 14.87
CA PRO A 788 -34.58 9.66 15.55
C PRO A 788 -33.42 8.75 15.97
N LEU A 789 -32.33 8.70 15.19
CA LEU A 789 -31.12 7.96 15.57
C LEU A 789 -30.41 8.57 16.79
N ALA A 790 -30.44 9.90 16.96
CA ALA A 790 -29.90 10.54 18.14
C ALA A 790 -30.74 10.22 19.39
N GLU A 791 -32.07 10.29 19.26
CA GLU A 791 -33.01 9.91 20.31
C GLU A 791 -32.86 8.42 20.70
N GLY A 792 -32.75 7.53 19.71
CA GLY A 792 -32.53 6.11 19.93
C GLY A 792 -31.21 5.82 20.65
N LEU A 793 -30.14 6.57 20.33
CA LEU A 793 -28.86 6.41 21.02
C LEU A 793 -28.92 6.96 22.45
N LEU A 794 -29.53 8.14 22.68
CA LEU A 794 -29.76 8.66 24.03
C LEU A 794 -30.60 7.70 24.89
N ALA A 795 -31.58 7.02 24.29
CA ALA A 795 -32.37 5.99 24.96
C ALA A 795 -31.51 4.76 25.33
N ALA A 796 -30.58 4.33 24.47
CA ALA A 796 -29.65 3.24 24.78
C ALA A 796 -28.67 3.61 25.91
N LEU A 797 -28.20 4.86 25.95
CA LEU A 797 -27.30 5.35 27.01
C LEU A 797 -27.93 5.33 28.41
N VAL A 798 -29.26 5.22 28.53
CA VAL A 798 -29.93 5.02 29.83
C VAL A 798 -29.44 3.74 30.51
N ASP A 799 -29.24 2.67 29.73
CA ASP A 799 -28.78 1.38 30.24
C ASP A 799 -27.24 1.27 30.20
N ASP A 800 -26.61 1.86 29.18
CA ASP A 800 -25.18 1.68 28.94
C ASP A 800 -24.26 2.67 29.68
N GLU A 801 -24.68 3.93 29.86
CA GLU A 801 -23.88 5.02 30.47
C GLU A 801 -24.72 5.90 31.43
N PRO A 802 -25.41 5.31 32.43
CA PRO A 802 -26.41 6.02 33.24
C PRO A 802 -25.84 7.21 34.02
N ALA A 803 -24.60 7.11 34.51
CA ALA A 803 -23.96 8.17 35.28
C ALA A 803 -23.68 9.43 34.44
N ALA A 804 -23.24 9.25 33.18
CA ALA A 804 -22.99 10.37 32.27
C ALA A 804 -24.31 11.03 31.85
N LEU A 805 -25.34 10.24 31.55
CA LEU A 805 -26.64 10.77 31.19
C LEU A 805 -27.32 11.48 32.38
N CYS A 806 -27.14 11.04 33.63
CA CYS A 806 -27.62 11.77 34.81
C CYS A 806 -26.99 13.16 34.93
N ARG A 807 -25.67 13.29 34.71
CA ARG A 807 -24.99 14.59 34.69
C ARG A 807 -25.50 15.47 33.55
N ALA A 808 -25.73 14.89 32.38
CA ALA A 808 -26.28 15.62 31.24
C ALA A 808 -27.70 16.12 31.51
N VAL A 809 -28.58 15.27 32.06
CA VAL A 809 -29.95 15.63 32.46
C VAL A 809 -29.96 16.77 33.47
N ASP A 810 -29.07 16.76 34.47
CA ASP A 810 -28.93 17.86 35.42
C ASP A 810 -28.50 19.17 34.72
N ARG A 811 -27.47 19.13 33.86
CA ARG A 811 -27.07 20.29 33.05
C ARG A 811 -28.20 20.82 32.19
N TRP A 812 -28.93 19.95 31.50
CA TRP A 812 -30.02 20.31 30.61
C TRP A 812 -31.22 20.89 31.34
N ALA A 813 -31.56 20.36 32.52
CA ALA A 813 -32.62 20.90 33.36
C ALA A 813 -32.30 22.33 33.82
N HIS A 814 -31.03 22.67 34.01
CA HIS A 814 -30.57 24.01 34.37
C HIS A 814 -30.37 24.95 33.17
N ASP A 815 -30.55 24.49 31.93
CA ASP A 815 -30.37 25.33 30.74
C ASP A 815 -31.56 26.30 30.55
N ASP A 816 -31.33 27.58 30.85
CA ASP A 816 -32.35 28.64 30.74
C ASP A 816 -32.70 29.00 29.30
N GLY A 817 -31.76 28.84 28.36
CA GLY A 817 -31.89 29.36 27.00
C GLY A 817 -32.61 28.43 26.02
N ARG A 818 -32.70 27.13 26.32
CA ARG A 818 -33.09 26.08 25.35
C ARG A 818 -34.18 25.15 25.87
N PRO A 819 -35.46 25.35 25.51
CA PRO A 819 -36.57 24.52 25.99
C PRO A 819 -36.47 23.05 25.58
N GLU A 820 -35.90 22.75 24.41
CA GLU A 820 -35.69 21.39 23.90
C GLU A 820 -34.80 20.54 24.83
N ARG A 821 -33.77 21.15 25.43
CA ARG A 821 -32.91 20.47 26.40
C ARG A 821 -33.67 20.13 27.69
N ARG A 822 -34.54 21.02 28.15
CA ARG A 822 -35.38 20.76 29.33
C ARG A 822 -36.40 19.67 29.08
N ILE A 823 -36.95 19.58 27.86
CA ILE A 823 -37.81 18.46 27.44
C ILE A 823 -37.01 17.15 27.49
N ALA A 824 -35.80 17.12 26.91
CA ALA A 824 -34.92 15.95 26.97
C ALA A 824 -34.57 15.56 28.40
N ALA A 825 -34.30 16.53 29.29
CA ALA A 825 -34.06 16.30 30.71
C ALA A 825 -35.25 15.63 31.39
N ALA A 826 -36.48 16.07 31.09
CA ALA A 826 -37.68 15.46 31.63
C ALA A 826 -37.85 14.00 31.15
N VAL A 827 -37.69 13.76 29.84
CA VAL A 827 -37.83 12.43 29.21
C VAL A 827 -36.77 11.45 29.70
N HIS A 828 -35.48 11.79 29.56
CA HIS A 828 -34.41 10.89 29.97
C HIS A 828 -34.28 10.79 31.49
N GLY A 829 -34.57 11.87 32.24
CA GLY A 829 -34.59 11.84 33.70
C GLY A 829 -35.66 10.89 34.26
N THR A 830 -36.84 10.82 33.62
CA THR A 830 -37.89 9.86 34.03
C THR A 830 -37.51 8.42 33.72
N LEU A 831 -36.90 8.17 32.56
CA LEU A 831 -36.36 6.84 32.22
C LEU A 831 -35.27 6.39 33.20
N LEU A 832 -34.32 7.28 33.53
CA LEU A 832 -33.24 7.01 34.48
C LEU A 832 -33.79 6.73 35.88
N ALA A 833 -34.73 7.55 36.36
CA ALA A 833 -35.37 7.36 37.66
C ALA A 833 -36.10 6.02 37.75
N ALA A 834 -36.63 5.51 36.63
CA ALA A 834 -37.32 4.23 36.60
C ALA A 834 -36.40 3.02 36.80
N ARG A 835 -35.11 3.14 36.49
CA ARG A 835 -34.11 2.07 36.69
C ARG A 835 -33.59 1.93 38.12
N GLY A 836 -33.98 2.84 39.01
CA GLY A 836 -33.62 2.77 40.42
C GLY A 836 -32.15 3.10 40.68
N GLN A 837 -31.65 4.23 40.15
CA GLN A 837 -30.29 4.76 40.36
C GLN A 837 -29.90 4.83 41.85
N HIS A 838 -28.62 4.93 42.20
CA HIS A 838 -28.14 4.95 43.59
C HIS A 838 -27.33 6.22 43.88
N GLY A 839 -26.97 6.48 45.14
CA GLY A 839 -25.99 7.51 45.53
C GLY A 839 -26.11 8.86 44.82
N GLN A 840 -25.06 9.24 44.09
CA GLN A 840 -24.90 10.53 43.41
C GLN A 840 -25.86 10.70 42.22
N GLU A 841 -26.18 9.64 41.48
CA GLU A 841 -27.11 9.74 40.35
C GLU A 841 -28.52 10.16 40.81
N ARG A 842 -28.99 9.65 41.97
CA ARG A 842 -30.25 10.11 42.57
C ARG A 842 -30.22 11.60 42.90
N GLU A 843 -29.11 12.04 43.48
CA GLU A 843 -28.94 13.44 43.87
C GLU A 843 -29.00 14.39 42.66
N LEU A 844 -28.31 14.04 41.56
CA LEU A 844 -28.40 14.77 40.29
C LEU A 844 -29.82 14.80 39.74
N LEU A 845 -30.54 13.68 39.77
CA LEU A 845 -31.94 13.63 39.32
C LEU A 845 -32.87 14.48 40.20
N ARG A 846 -32.61 14.57 41.52
CA ARG A 846 -33.35 15.48 42.43
C ARG A 846 -33.12 16.94 42.05
N TYR A 847 -31.86 17.33 41.82
CA TYR A 847 -31.52 18.69 41.42
C TYR A 847 -32.16 19.06 40.07
N ALA A 848 -32.07 18.17 39.08
CA ALA A 848 -32.71 18.34 37.79
C ALA A 848 -34.23 18.52 37.91
N ALA A 849 -34.91 17.65 38.68
CA ALA A 849 -36.35 17.75 38.90
C ALA A 849 -36.73 19.03 39.65
N GLY A 850 -35.93 19.45 40.64
CA GLY A 850 -36.09 20.72 41.34
C GLY A 850 -36.01 21.93 40.41
N ALA A 851 -35.02 21.95 39.51
CA ALA A 851 -34.86 23.01 38.52
C ALA A 851 -36.06 23.12 37.57
N LEU A 852 -36.57 21.97 37.08
CA LEU A 852 -37.77 21.93 36.24
C LEU A 852 -39.02 22.43 36.98
N LEU A 853 -39.19 22.08 38.27
CA LEU A 853 -40.33 22.52 39.09
C LEU A 853 -40.26 24.00 39.47
N GLY A 854 -39.06 24.55 39.62
CA GLY A 854 -38.82 25.95 39.94
C GLY A 854 -39.27 26.91 38.84
N ARG A 855 -39.35 26.44 37.59
CA ARG A 855 -39.75 27.27 36.44
C ARG A 855 -41.24 27.15 36.12
N ALA A 856 -41.93 28.30 36.16
CA ALA A 856 -43.36 28.37 35.84
C ALA A 856 -43.65 28.18 34.34
N ALA A 857 -42.71 28.53 33.45
CA ALA A 857 -42.85 28.34 32.00
C ALA A 857 -42.86 26.85 31.60
N ASP A 858 -42.22 25.99 32.38
CA ASP A 858 -42.08 24.56 32.11
C ASP A 858 -43.19 23.71 32.79
N ARG A 859 -44.37 24.30 33.03
CA ARG A 859 -45.51 23.61 33.67
C ARG A 859 -45.86 22.28 32.99
N GLY A 860 -45.64 22.15 31.69
CA GLY A 860 -45.84 20.89 30.96
C GLY A 860 -44.92 19.75 31.42
N LEU A 861 -43.73 20.07 31.95
CA LEU A 861 -42.71 19.13 32.40
C LEU A 861 -42.82 18.78 33.89
N HIS A 862 -43.65 19.50 34.65
CA HIS A 862 -43.79 19.30 36.10
C HIS A 862 -44.26 17.89 36.47
N GLY A 863 -45.07 17.24 35.63
CA GLY A 863 -45.49 15.85 35.85
C GLY A 863 -44.31 14.88 35.83
N ALA A 864 -43.39 15.02 34.87
CA ALA A 864 -42.18 14.22 34.80
C ALA A 864 -41.26 14.47 36.02
N ALA A 865 -41.05 15.74 36.38
CA ALA A 865 -40.23 16.10 37.53
C ALA A 865 -40.79 15.58 38.88
N LEU A 866 -42.10 15.67 39.10
CA LEU A 866 -42.76 15.06 40.26
C LEU A 866 -42.63 13.54 40.24
N GLY A 867 -42.71 12.90 39.07
CA GLY A 867 -42.49 11.47 38.90
C GLY A 867 -41.08 11.04 39.32
N ILE A 868 -40.06 11.82 38.98
CA ILE A 868 -38.67 11.58 39.43
C ILE A 868 -38.58 11.66 40.97
N LEU A 869 -39.11 12.73 41.58
CA LEU A 869 -39.03 12.98 43.02
C LEU A 869 -39.82 11.98 43.89
N VAL A 870 -40.90 11.39 43.38
CA VAL A 870 -41.71 10.40 44.12
C VAL A 870 -41.11 9.00 44.07
N ARG A 871 -40.38 8.66 43.01
CA ARG A 871 -39.64 7.40 42.95
C ARG A 871 -38.53 7.35 43.99
N ASP A 872 -37.93 8.50 44.30
CA ASP A 872 -36.89 8.61 45.30
C ASP A 872 -37.46 8.59 46.74
N PRO A 873 -37.10 7.58 47.57
CA PRO A 873 -37.59 7.47 48.94
C PRO A 873 -37.36 8.71 49.82
N ASP A 874 -36.23 9.42 49.64
CA ASP A 874 -35.88 10.54 50.54
C ASP A 874 -36.74 11.78 50.28
N THR A 875 -37.18 11.98 49.03
CA THR A 875 -38.02 13.12 48.64
C THR A 875 -39.49 12.76 48.50
N ARG A 876 -39.84 11.47 48.42
CA ARG A 876 -41.19 10.97 48.21
C ARG A 876 -42.22 11.63 49.12
N GLY A 877 -42.01 11.58 50.43
CA GLY A 877 -42.96 12.11 51.41
C GLY A 877 -43.29 13.59 51.20
N ALA A 878 -42.30 14.41 50.82
CA ALA A 878 -42.47 15.84 50.63
C ALA A 878 -43.27 16.19 49.35
N TYR A 879 -43.16 15.37 48.30
CA TYR A 879 -43.77 15.67 46.99
C TYR A 879 -44.98 14.79 46.63
N LEU A 880 -45.26 13.72 47.41
CA LEU A 880 -46.31 12.75 47.10
C LEU A 880 -47.70 13.40 46.93
N ALA A 881 -48.13 14.26 47.86
CA ALA A 881 -49.44 14.91 47.76
C ALA A 881 -49.61 15.74 46.47
N ARG A 882 -48.54 16.44 46.06
CA ARG A 882 -48.54 17.23 44.82
C ARG A 882 -48.52 16.33 43.58
N ALA A 883 -47.81 15.20 43.63
CA ALA A 883 -47.76 14.23 42.54
C ALA A 883 -49.08 13.47 42.34
N LEU A 884 -49.79 13.13 43.42
CA LEU A 884 -51.09 12.48 43.36
C LEU A 884 -52.16 13.41 42.73
N ALA A 885 -52.07 14.72 42.98
CA ALA A 885 -52.99 15.71 42.41
C ALA A 885 -52.72 16.04 40.93
N ASP A 886 -51.50 15.80 40.42
CA ASP A 886 -51.13 16.10 39.03
C ASP A 886 -51.25 14.86 38.15
N ALA A 887 -52.26 14.84 37.27
CA ALA A 887 -52.48 13.70 36.38
C ALA A 887 -51.39 13.52 35.30
N ARG A 888 -50.50 14.49 35.11
CA ARG A 888 -49.38 14.39 34.15
C ARG A 888 -48.22 13.58 34.70
N VAL A 889 -48.24 13.21 35.99
CA VAL A 889 -47.22 12.33 36.58
C VAL A 889 -47.35 10.93 35.96
N PRO A 890 -46.26 10.30 35.49
CA PRO A 890 -46.29 8.93 35.00
C PRO A 890 -46.88 7.95 36.03
N ALA A 891 -47.81 7.09 35.60
CA ALA A 891 -48.51 6.18 36.51
C ALA A 891 -47.56 5.20 37.22
N ASP A 892 -46.55 4.71 36.51
CA ASP A 892 -45.51 3.82 37.02
C ASP A 892 -44.61 4.47 38.08
N ALA A 893 -44.49 5.81 38.08
CA ALA A 893 -43.79 6.52 39.15
C ALA A 893 -44.56 6.49 40.48
N LEU A 894 -45.89 6.53 40.44
CA LEU A 894 -46.75 6.48 41.63
C LEU A 894 -46.76 5.08 42.28
N VAL A 895 -46.60 4.03 41.46
CA VAL A 895 -46.54 2.64 41.93
C VAL A 895 -45.43 2.43 42.97
N GLY A 896 -44.29 3.11 42.83
CA GLY A 896 -43.18 3.02 43.79
C GLY A 896 -43.53 3.48 45.21
N ALA A 897 -44.58 4.29 45.38
CA ALA A 897 -45.06 4.74 46.69
C ALA A 897 -46.11 3.82 47.32
N LEU A 898 -46.65 2.83 46.59
CA LEU A 898 -47.69 1.92 47.10
C LEU A 898 -47.32 1.16 48.38
N PRO A 899 -46.08 0.66 48.57
CA PRO A 899 -45.72 -0.05 49.79
C PRO A 899 -45.84 0.79 51.06
N GLU A 900 -45.61 2.10 50.97
CA GLU A 900 -45.59 3.04 52.10
C GLU A 900 -46.91 3.81 52.24
N HIS A 901 -47.60 4.08 51.13
CA HIS A 901 -48.81 4.91 51.08
C HIS A 901 -49.93 4.27 50.25
N PRO A 902 -50.39 3.05 50.60
CA PRO A 902 -51.28 2.27 49.75
C PRO A 902 -52.64 2.94 49.49
N GLU A 903 -53.27 3.52 50.51
CA GLU A 903 -54.60 4.13 50.36
C GLU A 903 -54.56 5.38 49.48
N ALA A 904 -53.68 6.33 49.78
CA ALA A 904 -53.57 7.59 49.04
C ALA A 904 -53.22 7.38 47.56
N VAL A 905 -52.35 6.39 47.27
CA VAL A 905 -51.97 6.08 45.89
C VAL A 905 -53.10 5.37 45.16
N LEU A 906 -53.76 4.37 45.77
CA LEU A 906 -54.90 3.68 45.15
C LEU A 906 -56.09 4.60 44.91
N ASP A 907 -56.35 5.55 45.81
CA ASP A 907 -57.38 6.59 45.63
C ASP A 907 -57.06 7.49 44.44
N ALA A 908 -55.81 7.94 44.30
CA ALA A 908 -55.40 8.72 43.14
C ALA A 908 -55.48 7.93 41.81
N PHE A 909 -55.18 6.63 41.83
CA PHE A 909 -55.41 5.76 40.69
C PHE A 909 -56.90 5.61 40.37
N ARG A 910 -57.76 5.50 41.39
CA ARG A 910 -59.23 5.50 41.20
C ARG A 910 -59.69 6.79 40.54
N ASP A 911 -59.27 7.94 41.05
CA ASP A 911 -59.62 9.25 40.48
C ASP A 911 -59.14 9.40 39.03
N ARG A 912 -57.92 8.93 38.71
CA ARG A 912 -57.39 8.95 37.33
C ARG A 912 -58.20 8.07 36.37
N LEU A 913 -58.55 6.87 36.82
CA LEU A 913 -59.36 5.92 36.06
C LEU A 913 -60.77 6.49 35.82
N ASP A 914 -61.38 7.10 36.83
CA ASP A 914 -62.71 7.70 36.77
C ASP A 914 -62.77 8.92 35.85
N GLN A 915 -61.70 9.70 35.82
CA GLN A 915 -61.55 10.85 34.92
C GLN A 915 -61.12 10.45 33.50
N GLY A 916 -60.90 9.16 33.23
CA GLY A 916 -60.47 8.66 31.92
C GLY A 916 -59.06 9.09 31.50
N ARG A 917 -58.17 9.44 32.44
CA ARG A 917 -56.81 9.92 32.14
C ARG A 917 -55.83 8.75 32.02
N ASP A 918 -55.51 8.37 30.79
CA ASP A 918 -54.66 7.22 30.43
C ASP A 918 -54.95 5.95 31.26
N PRO A 919 -56.18 5.42 31.19
CA PRO A 919 -56.56 4.22 31.93
C PRO A 919 -55.71 2.99 31.55
N GLY A 920 -55.26 2.92 30.29
CA GLY A 920 -54.37 1.88 29.81
C GLY A 920 -53.00 1.90 30.49
N GLY A 921 -52.35 3.06 30.55
CA GLY A 921 -51.06 3.21 31.24
C GLY A 921 -51.19 3.02 32.76
N ALA A 922 -52.28 3.51 33.35
CA ALA A 922 -52.57 3.33 34.77
C ALA A 922 -52.70 1.84 35.15
N LEU A 923 -53.53 1.09 34.42
CA LEU A 923 -53.71 -0.33 34.68
C LEU A 923 -52.44 -1.14 34.34
N ARG A 924 -51.69 -0.76 33.29
CA ARG A 924 -50.40 -1.39 32.97
C ARG A 924 -49.39 -1.21 34.11
N ALA A 925 -49.29 0.00 34.67
CA ALA A 925 -48.42 0.27 35.81
C ALA A 925 -48.82 -0.56 37.04
N LEU A 926 -50.11 -0.65 37.34
CA LEU A 926 -50.61 -1.47 38.46
C LEU A 926 -50.39 -2.97 38.25
N ALA A 927 -50.35 -3.46 36.99
CA ALA A 927 -50.07 -4.86 36.69
C ALA A 927 -48.65 -5.30 37.08
N ALA A 928 -47.69 -4.37 37.10
CA ALA A 928 -46.32 -4.63 37.52
C ALA A 928 -46.15 -4.81 39.05
N VAL A 929 -47.20 -4.59 39.84
CA VAL A 929 -47.15 -4.80 41.31
C VAL A 929 -47.35 -6.27 41.63
N ASP A 930 -46.41 -6.89 42.32
CA ASP A 930 -46.40 -8.32 42.67
C ASP A 930 -46.74 -8.60 44.14
N ALA A 931 -46.63 -7.61 45.02
CA ALA A 931 -46.91 -7.74 46.45
C ALA A 931 -48.33 -8.32 46.72
N PRO A 932 -48.45 -9.50 47.37
CA PRO A 932 -49.73 -10.23 47.51
C PRO A 932 -50.87 -9.48 48.23
N ALA A 933 -50.53 -8.54 49.12
CA ALA A 933 -51.51 -7.72 49.82
C ALA A 933 -52.06 -6.58 48.93
N LEU A 934 -51.20 -6.00 48.09
CA LEU A 934 -51.55 -4.90 47.19
C LEU A 934 -52.28 -5.40 45.95
N THR A 935 -51.83 -6.51 45.37
CA THR A 935 -52.47 -7.14 44.19
C THR A 935 -53.96 -7.44 44.40
N ARG A 936 -54.37 -7.88 45.60
CA ARG A 936 -55.80 -8.07 45.93
C ARG A 936 -56.60 -6.78 45.94
N ARG A 937 -56.02 -5.69 46.45
CA ARG A 937 -56.65 -4.36 46.47
C ARG A 937 -56.74 -3.76 45.07
N ILE A 938 -55.67 -3.89 44.29
CA ILE A 938 -55.59 -3.50 42.88
C ILE A 938 -56.63 -4.28 42.06
N ALA A 939 -56.76 -5.59 42.26
CA ALA A 939 -57.81 -6.38 41.62
C ALA A 939 -59.23 -5.86 41.96
N GLY A 940 -59.45 -5.44 43.20
CA GLY A 940 -60.68 -4.73 43.59
C GLY A 940 -60.92 -3.47 42.77
N LEU A 941 -59.90 -2.62 42.61
CA LEU A 941 -59.95 -1.40 41.81
C LEU A 941 -60.19 -1.68 40.32
N VAL A 942 -59.53 -2.68 39.73
CA VAL A 942 -59.73 -3.09 38.33
C VAL A 942 -61.17 -3.55 38.09
N ARG A 943 -61.73 -4.33 39.04
CA ARG A 943 -63.13 -4.77 38.98
C ARG A 943 -64.10 -3.61 39.09
N GLU A 944 -63.83 -2.67 39.98
CA GLU A 944 -64.60 -1.43 40.17
C GLU A 944 -64.60 -0.59 38.89
N TYR A 945 -63.42 -0.39 38.29
CA TYR A 945 -63.24 0.32 37.02
C TYR A 945 -64.00 -0.35 35.87
N ALA A 946 -63.82 -1.66 35.67
CA ALA A 946 -64.49 -2.39 34.59
C ALA A 946 -66.02 -2.38 34.72
N HIS A 947 -66.56 -2.28 35.95
CA HIS A 947 -67.98 -2.14 36.20
C HIS A 947 -68.49 -0.72 35.91
N ARG A 948 -67.73 0.32 36.26
CA ARG A 948 -68.14 1.73 36.09
C ARG A 948 -67.86 2.27 34.67
N HIS A 949 -66.88 1.69 33.97
CA HIS A 949 -66.39 2.12 32.65
C HIS A 949 -66.37 0.95 31.64
N PRO A 950 -67.54 0.46 31.18
CA PRO A 950 -67.64 -0.59 30.16
C PRO A 950 -66.82 -0.32 28.89
N GLU A 951 -66.71 0.94 28.48
CA GLU A 951 -65.93 1.42 27.34
C GLU A 951 -64.42 1.17 27.51
N GLY A 952 -63.94 1.08 28.74
CA GLY A 952 -62.55 0.82 29.11
C GLY A 952 -62.20 -0.67 29.26
N ALA A 953 -63.12 -1.57 28.94
CA ALA A 953 -62.99 -3.02 29.10
C ALA A 953 -61.68 -3.61 28.54
N ALA A 954 -61.19 -3.08 27.41
CA ALA A 954 -59.93 -3.52 26.80
C ALA A 954 -58.71 -3.30 27.72
N HIS A 955 -58.69 -2.24 28.53
CA HIS A 955 -57.60 -1.96 29.46
C HIS A 955 -57.60 -2.92 30.66
N ALA A 956 -58.78 -3.28 31.17
CA ALA A 956 -58.92 -4.29 32.21
C ALA A 956 -58.51 -5.69 31.70
N ALA A 957 -58.86 -6.03 30.46
CA ALA A 957 -58.39 -7.26 29.82
C ALA A 957 -56.87 -7.25 29.62
N GLY A 958 -56.29 -6.13 29.22
CA GLY A 958 -54.84 -5.95 29.13
C GLY A 958 -54.11 -6.11 30.48
N TYR A 959 -54.68 -5.61 31.57
CA TYR A 959 -54.16 -5.87 32.93
C TYR A 959 -54.14 -7.37 33.24
N VAL A 960 -55.24 -8.07 32.96
CA VAL A 960 -55.34 -9.52 33.17
C VAL A 960 -54.31 -10.28 32.33
N ASP A 961 -54.10 -9.85 31.08
CA ASP A 961 -53.13 -10.45 30.16
C ASP A 961 -51.69 -10.35 30.68
N LEU A 962 -51.29 -9.16 31.12
CA LEU A 962 -49.95 -8.93 31.69
C LEU A 962 -49.73 -9.76 32.95
N ARG A 963 -50.72 -9.83 33.83
CA ARG A 963 -50.62 -10.61 35.09
C ARG A 963 -50.62 -12.11 34.86
N PHE A 964 -51.12 -12.61 33.72
CA PHE A 964 -51.10 -14.06 33.44
C PHE A 964 -49.67 -14.60 33.31
N GLU A 965 -48.73 -13.79 32.84
CA GLU A 965 -47.35 -14.20 32.59
C GLU A 965 -46.52 -14.38 33.88
N GLU A 966 -47.05 -13.96 35.02
CA GLU A 966 -46.50 -14.18 36.36
C GLU A 966 -46.64 -15.64 36.84
N GLY A 967 -47.43 -16.44 36.12
CA GLY A 967 -47.55 -17.88 36.33
C GLY A 967 -48.46 -18.27 37.50
N PRO A 968 -48.25 -19.46 38.12
CA PRO A 968 -49.17 -20.04 39.09
C PRO A 968 -49.42 -19.18 40.34
N THR A 969 -48.48 -18.31 40.71
CA THR A 969 -48.55 -17.41 41.88
C THR A 969 -49.66 -16.38 41.74
N ALA A 970 -49.97 -15.93 40.52
CA ALA A 970 -51.02 -14.94 40.26
C ALA A 970 -52.43 -15.54 40.36
N ARG A 971 -52.58 -16.88 40.35
CA ARG A 971 -53.88 -17.59 40.38
C ARG A 971 -54.78 -17.12 41.52
N ALA A 972 -54.23 -16.98 42.74
CA ALA A 972 -55.01 -16.64 43.93
C ALA A 972 -55.74 -15.29 43.84
N VAL A 973 -55.23 -14.37 43.00
CA VAL A 973 -55.80 -13.04 42.79
C VAL A 973 -56.55 -12.96 41.45
N LEU A 974 -55.97 -13.53 40.38
CA LEU A 974 -56.54 -13.48 39.05
C LEU A 974 -57.80 -14.32 38.90
N PHE A 975 -57.85 -15.51 39.49
CA PHE A 975 -59.01 -16.39 39.34
C PHE A 975 -60.28 -15.72 39.91
N PRO A 976 -60.31 -15.22 41.17
CA PRO A 976 -61.48 -14.51 41.70
C PRO A 976 -61.80 -13.20 40.94
N LEU A 977 -60.77 -12.48 40.46
CA LEU A 977 -60.95 -11.26 39.68
C LEU A 977 -61.67 -11.54 38.36
N VAL A 978 -61.12 -12.44 37.55
CA VAL A 978 -61.66 -12.76 36.21
C VAL A 978 -63.03 -13.40 36.33
N VAL A 979 -63.23 -14.32 37.28
CA VAL A 979 -64.57 -14.87 37.57
C VAL A 979 -65.55 -13.73 37.90
N GLY A 980 -65.15 -12.78 38.75
CA GLY A 980 -65.97 -11.61 39.09
C GLY A 980 -66.26 -10.69 37.90
N LEU A 981 -65.31 -10.52 36.98
CA LEU A 981 -65.49 -9.74 35.74
C LEU A 981 -66.42 -10.45 34.74
N VAL A 982 -66.34 -11.78 34.65
CA VAL A 982 -67.23 -12.60 33.82
C VAL A 982 -68.67 -12.50 34.32
N HIS A 983 -68.88 -12.66 35.63
CA HIS A 983 -70.21 -12.64 36.23
C HIS A 983 -70.80 -11.21 36.41
N GLY A 984 -70.03 -10.16 36.14
CA GLY A 984 -70.44 -8.76 36.29
C GLY A 984 -71.19 -8.19 35.07
N PRO A 985 -71.98 -7.11 35.24
CA PRO A 985 -72.65 -6.39 34.15
C PRO A 985 -71.76 -5.23 33.66
N PRO A 986 -70.90 -5.43 32.63
CA PRO A 986 -71.33 -5.28 31.22
C PRO A 986 -70.71 -6.30 30.22
N ALA A 987 -71.45 -6.66 29.17
CA ALA A 987 -71.00 -7.61 28.12
C ALA A 987 -69.71 -7.18 27.39
N ALA A 988 -69.44 -5.87 27.32
CA ALA A 988 -68.20 -5.32 26.77
C ALA A 988 -66.93 -5.87 27.48
N VAL A 989 -66.99 -6.11 28.79
CA VAL A 989 -65.88 -6.68 29.58
C VAL A 989 -65.62 -8.14 29.20
N ARG A 990 -66.69 -8.94 29.06
CA ARG A 990 -66.58 -10.33 28.60
C ARG A 990 -66.04 -10.41 27.17
N ARG A 991 -66.49 -9.52 26.28
CA ARG A 991 -65.99 -9.39 24.91
C ARG A 991 -64.49 -9.08 24.89
N ALA A 992 -64.02 -8.17 25.74
CA ALA A 992 -62.61 -7.81 25.81
C ALA A 992 -61.73 -8.92 26.44
N LEU A 993 -62.28 -9.69 27.39
CA LEU A 993 -61.57 -10.83 28.01
C LEU A 993 -61.46 -12.04 27.09
N ALA A 994 -62.43 -12.25 26.17
CA ALA A 994 -62.43 -13.36 25.22
C ALA A 994 -61.08 -13.59 24.51
N PRO A 995 -60.45 -12.60 23.84
CA PRO A 995 -59.17 -12.81 23.17
C PRO A 995 -58.03 -13.14 24.13
N VAL A 996 -58.02 -12.52 25.32
CA VAL A 996 -57.00 -12.76 26.37
C VAL A 996 -57.11 -14.20 26.91
N LEU A 997 -58.32 -14.68 27.20
CA LEU A 997 -58.55 -16.03 27.71
C LEU A 997 -58.37 -17.10 26.63
N ALA A 998 -58.76 -16.80 25.38
CA ALA A 998 -58.58 -17.69 24.25
C ALA A 998 -57.12 -17.78 23.79
N ALA A 999 -56.27 -16.79 24.07
CA ALA A 999 -54.88 -16.75 23.64
C ALA A 999 -54.13 -18.07 23.95
N PRO A 1000 -53.18 -18.50 23.09
CA PRO A 1000 -52.45 -19.76 23.28
C PRO A 1000 -51.76 -19.88 24.65
N GLY A 1001 -51.31 -18.75 25.21
CA GLY A 1001 -50.57 -18.64 26.47
C GLY A 1001 -49.15 -19.23 26.40
N THR A 1002 -48.30 -18.78 27.33
CA THR A 1002 -46.96 -19.35 27.56
C THR A 1002 -47.07 -20.58 28.48
N GLY A 1003 -45.94 -21.23 28.81
CA GLY A 1003 -45.92 -22.32 29.79
C GLY A 1003 -46.52 -21.95 31.15
N ALA A 1004 -46.37 -20.68 31.55
CA ALA A 1004 -46.81 -20.16 32.84
C ALA A 1004 -48.32 -19.83 32.88
N SER A 1005 -48.90 -19.34 31.77
CA SER A 1005 -50.28 -18.86 31.72
C SER A 1005 -51.31 -19.84 31.14
N ARG A 1006 -50.86 -20.85 30.38
CA ARG A 1006 -51.71 -21.74 29.57
C ARG A 1006 -52.84 -22.47 30.32
N HIS A 1007 -52.57 -22.94 31.54
CA HIS A 1007 -53.55 -23.71 32.33
C HIS A 1007 -54.64 -22.80 32.90
N LEU A 1008 -54.23 -21.70 33.54
CA LEU A 1008 -55.18 -20.75 34.14
C LEU A 1008 -56.04 -20.04 33.09
N ARG A 1009 -55.48 -19.69 31.93
CA ARG A 1009 -56.25 -19.16 30.79
C ARG A 1009 -57.31 -20.15 30.31
N ALA A 1010 -56.98 -21.44 30.21
CA ALA A 1010 -57.93 -22.48 29.77
C ALA A 1010 -59.09 -22.64 30.76
N GLU A 1011 -58.80 -22.69 32.06
CA GLU A 1011 -59.81 -22.83 33.10
C GLU A 1011 -60.74 -21.61 33.17
N LEU A 1012 -60.20 -20.39 33.05
CA LEU A 1012 -61.01 -19.17 33.04
C LEU A 1012 -61.79 -18.98 31.73
N LEU A 1013 -61.27 -19.50 30.62
CA LEU A 1013 -62.01 -19.59 29.36
C LEU A 1013 -63.22 -20.52 29.49
N ASP A 1014 -63.10 -21.63 30.24
CA ASP A 1014 -64.24 -22.49 30.55
C ASP A 1014 -65.31 -21.73 31.34
N VAL A 1015 -64.90 -20.96 32.36
CA VAL A 1015 -65.83 -20.10 33.12
C VAL A 1015 -66.56 -19.09 32.23
N LEU A 1016 -65.85 -18.45 31.28
CA LEU A 1016 -66.46 -17.52 30.33
C LEU A 1016 -67.47 -18.23 29.42
N LEU A 1017 -67.09 -19.38 28.85
CA LEU A 1017 -67.95 -20.15 27.96
C LEU A 1017 -69.20 -20.68 28.67
N ASP A 1018 -69.07 -21.15 29.92
CA ASP A 1018 -70.19 -21.64 30.72
C ASP A 1018 -71.15 -20.49 31.08
N HIS A 1019 -70.61 -19.34 31.48
CA HIS A 1019 -71.42 -18.15 31.74
C HIS A 1019 -72.20 -17.70 30.48
N GLU A 1020 -71.54 -17.66 29.32
CA GLU A 1020 -72.18 -17.33 28.04
C GLU A 1020 -73.11 -18.42 27.51
N THR A 1021 -73.07 -19.63 28.05
CA THR A 1021 -73.97 -20.72 27.66
C THR A 1021 -75.24 -20.73 28.51
N TYR A 1022 -75.11 -20.49 29.82
CA TYR A 1022 -76.18 -20.75 30.79
C TYR A 1022 -76.77 -19.49 31.43
N ALA A 1023 -76.03 -18.38 31.49
CA ALA A 1023 -76.44 -17.20 32.27
C ALA A 1023 -76.86 -15.99 31.41
N THR A 1024 -76.40 -15.89 30.16
CA THR A 1024 -76.74 -14.78 29.26
C THR A 1024 -77.98 -15.06 28.41
N GLY A 1025 -78.82 -14.04 28.18
CA GLY A 1025 -80.02 -14.13 27.34
C GLY A 1025 -79.71 -14.09 25.84
N PRO A 1026 -80.60 -14.57 24.95
CA PRO A 1026 -80.41 -14.52 23.49
C PRO A 1026 -80.32 -13.06 22.99
N GLY A 1027 -79.39 -12.74 22.09
CA GLY A 1027 -79.37 -11.45 21.38
C GLY A 1027 -78.03 -10.70 21.29
N ASP A 1028 -76.98 -11.06 22.06
CA ASP A 1028 -75.66 -10.42 22.00
C ASP A 1028 -74.56 -11.42 21.59
N LEU A 1029 -74.21 -11.43 20.30
CA LEU A 1029 -73.19 -12.32 19.73
C LEU A 1029 -71.76 -11.77 19.85
N ALA A 1030 -71.56 -10.61 20.47
CA ALA A 1030 -70.27 -9.92 20.49
C ALA A 1030 -69.14 -10.73 21.14
N VAL A 1031 -69.45 -11.48 22.21
CA VAL A 1031 -68.46 -12.33 22.90
C VAL A 1031 -68.13 -13.57 22.07
N ALA A 1032 -69.13 -14.15 21.41
CA ALA A 1032 -68.94 -15.28 20.49
C ALA A 1032 -68.07 -14.88 19.28
N ASP A 1033 -68.31 -13.69 18.72
CA ASP A 1033 -67.48 -13.12 17.64
C ASP A 1033 -66.04 -12.92 18.08
N ALA A 1034 -65.81 -12.31 19.26
CA ALA A 1034 -64.47 -12.09 19.78
C ALA A 1034 -63.72 -13.41 20.06
N LEU A 1035 -64.39 -14.43 20.59
CA LEU A 1035 -63.82 -15.76 20.78
C LEU A 1035 -63.48 -16.44 19.44
N LEU A 1036 -64.33 -16.26 18.41
CA LEU A 1036 -64.12 -16.87 17.11
C LEU A 1036 -62.94 -16.22 16.38
N THR A 1037 -62.84 -14.89 16.42
CA THR A 1037 -61.69 -14.13 15.91
C THR A 1037 -60.40 -14.54 16.62
N ALA A 1038 -60.40 -14.59 17.96
CA ALA A 1038 -59.21 -15.01 18.73
C ALA A 1038 -58.82 -16.48 18.48
N THR A 1039 -59.79 -17.33 18.15
CA THR A 1039 -59.54 -18.71 17.73
C THR A 1039 -58.77 -18.73 16.42
N ALA A 1040 -59.19 -17.92 15.43
CA ALA A 1040 -58.54 -17.79 14.13
C ALA A 1040 -57.12 -17.22 14.22
N GLU A 1041 -56.93 -16.09 14.90
CA GLU A 1041 -55.63 -15.43 15.06
C GLU A 1041 -54.59 -16.33 15.75
N GLY A 1042 -55.03 -17.15 16.71
CA GLY A 1042 -54.17 -18.07 17.44
C GLY A 1042 -54.05 -19.46 16.83
N ALA A 1043 -54.69 -19.75 15.69
CA ALA A 1043 -54.79 -21.10 15.12
C ALA A 1043 -53.42 -21.72 14.85
N ALA A 1044 -52.46 -20.94 14.33
CA ALA A 1044 -51.10 -21.39 14.04
C ALA A 1044 -50.28 -21.77 15.29
N ARG A 1045 -50.64 -21.22 16.46
CA ARG A 1045 -49.88 -21.35 17.72
C ARG A 1045 -50.49 -22.37 18.70
N ARG A 1046 -51.67 -22.93 18.40
CA ARG A 1046 -52.36 -23.92 19.25
C ARG A 1046 -52.41 -25.28 18.55
N SER A 1047 -52.50 -26.35 19.34
CA SER A 1047 -52.64 -27.70 18.80
C SER A 1047 -54.00 -27.91 18.12
N LEU A 1048 -54.03 -28.75 17.08
CA LEU A 1048 -55.25 -29.05 16.32
C LEU A 1048 -56.43 -29.51 17.21
N PRO A 1049 -56.26 -30.41 18.21
CA PRO A 1049 -57.36 -30.79 19.10
C PRO A 1049 -57.92 -29.61 19.91
N ARG A 1050 -57.05 -28.71 20.39
CA ARG A 1050 -57.46 -27.55 21.19
C ARG A 1050 -58.18 -26.51 20.33
N ASN A 1051 -57.71 -26.26 19.11
CA ASN A 1051 -58.42 -25.38 18.18
C ASN A 1051 -59.78 -25.95 17.79
N ARG A 1052 -59.90 -27.26 17.53
CA ARG A 1052 -61.19 -27.91 17.24
C ARG A 1052 -62.17 -27.79 18.40
N ALA A 1053 -61.71 -28.06 19.63
CA ALA A 1053 -62.56 -27.96 20.82
C ALA A 1053 -63.03 -26.50 21.05
N LEU A 1054 -62.15 -25.52 20.90
CA LEU A 1054 -62.48 -24.11 21.06
C LEU A 1054 -63.42 -23.60 19.95
N LEU A 1055 -63.16 -23.97 18.69
CA LEU A 1055 -64.02 -23.66 17.55
C LEU A 1055 -65.43 -24.23 17.75
N ALA A 1056 -65.54 -25.51 18.15
CA ALA A 1056 -66.82 -26.17 18.37
C ALA A 1056 -67.63 -25.50 19.49
N ARG A 1057 -67.01 -25.22 20.62
CA ARG A 1057 -67.65 -24.58 21.78
C ARG A 1057 -68.05 -23.14 21.50
N THR A 1058 -67.21 -22.37 20.81
CA THR A 1058 -67.53 -21.00 20.39
C THR A 1058 -68.67 -21.00 19.37
N THR A 1059 -68.65 -21.94 18.42
CA THR A 1059 -69.71 -22.09 17.40
C THR A 1059 -71.07 -22.44 18.03
N ALA A 1060 -71.09 -23.20 19.12
CA ALA A 1060 -72.32 -23.56 19.83
C ALA A 1060 -73.06 -22.34 20.40
N LEU A 1061 -72.36 -21.26 20.74
CA LEU A 1061 -72.96 -20.04 21.28
C LEU A 1061 -73.90 -19.35 20.26
N TYR A 1062 -73.58 -19.45 18.96
CA TYR A 1062 -74.41 -18.88 17.88
C TYR A 1062 -75.74 -19.59 17.65
N ALA A 1063 -75.88 -20.85 18.10
CA ALA A 1063 -77.10 -21.63 17.91
C ALA A 1063 -78.28 -21.13 18.77
N ARG A 1064 -78.00 -20.22 19.72
CA ARG A 1064 -78.97 -19.66 20.67
C ARG A 1064 -79.76 -18.46 20.10
N ASP A 1065 -79.30 -17.86 19.00
CA ASP A 1065 -79.85 -16.63 18.42
C ASP A 1065 -80.56 -16.90 17.07
N PRO A 1066 -81.81 -16.42 16.87
CA PRO A 1066 -82.50 -16.42 15.57
C PRO A 1066 -81.75 -15.62 14.50
N GLY A 1067 -80.80 -16.27 13.82
CA GLY A 1067 -79.95 -15.66 12.79
C GLY A 1067 -78.45 -15.83 13.03
N GLY A 1068 -78.07 -16.34 14.22
CA GLY A 1068 -76.67 -16.54 14.62
C GLY A 1068 -75.89 -17.48 13.69
N ALA A 1069 -76.53 -18.49 13.11
CA ALA A 1069 -75.89 -19.39 12.14
C ALA A 1069 -75.41 -18.66 10.87
N ALA A 1070 -76.24 -17.77 10.31
CA ALA A 1070 -75.89 -16.99 9.12
C ALA A 1070 -74.87 -15.88 9.42
N HIS A 1071 -74.83 -15.36 10.65
CA HIS A 1071 -73.79 -14.43 11.10
C HIS A 1071 -72.45 -15.15 11.30
N ARG A 1072 -72.44 -16.30 11.97
CA ARG A 1072 -71.27 -17.17 12.13
C ARG A 1072 -70.63 -17.53 10.79
N ASP A 1073 -71.41 -17.99 9.82
CA ASP A 1073 -70.87 -18.46 8.54
C ASP A 1073 -70.21 -17.32 7.75
N ARG A 1074 -70.76 -16.09 7.85
CA ARG A 1074 -70.14 -14.89 7.29
C ARG A 1074 -68.81 -14.56 7.98
N LEU A 1075 -68.76 -14.60 9.32
CA LEU A 1075 -67.53 -14.31 10.06
C LEU A 1075 -66.45 -15.38 9.84
N LEU A 1076 -66.82 -16.66 9.77
CA LEU A 1076 -65.91 -17.75 9.42
C LEU A 1076 -65.26 -17.56 8.05
N ALA A 1077 -66.04 -17.12 7.05
CA ALA A 1077 -65.53 -16.85 5.71
C ALA A 1077 -64.51 -15.70 5.68
N VAL A 1078 -64.79 -14.61 6.41
CA VAL A 1078 -63.86 -13.47 6.55
C VAL A 1078 -62.56 -13.92 7.23
N LEU A 1079 -62.66 -14.59 8.38
CA LEU A 1079 -61.49 -15.03 9.14
C LEU A 1079 -60.66 -16.09 8.40
N ALA A 1080 -61.28 -16.93 7.57
CA ALA A 1080 -60.56 -17.89 6.74
C ALA A 1080 -59.74 -17.20 5.63
N ALA A 1081 -60.23 -16.08 5.08
CA ALA A 1081 -59.48 -15.30 4.10
C ALA A 1081 -58.25 -14.63 4.73
N ASP A 1082 -58.39 -14.09 5.93
CA ASP A 1082 -57.34 -13.32 6.61
C ASP A 1082 -56.30 -14.22 7.33
N HIS A 1083 -56.65 -15.48 7.65
CA HIS A 1083 -55.81 -16.38 8.44
C HIS A 1083 -55.66 -17.78 7.81
N PRO A 1084 -54.55 -18.06 7.07
CA PRO A 1084 -54.35 -19.33 6.35
C PRO A 1084 -54.38 -20.58 7.24
N ALA A 1085 -53.81 -20.50 8.45
CA ALA A 1085 -53.81 -21.60 9.40
C ALA A 1085 -55.22 -21.94 9.93
N PHE A 1086 -56.10 -20.95 10.00
CA PHE A 1086 -57.50 -21.12 10.38
C PHE A 1086 -58.32 -21.68 9.22
N ALA A 1087 -58.07 -21.24 7.98
CA ALA A 1087 -58.67 -21.83 6.78
C ALA A 1087 -58.36 -23.33 6.65
N ALA A 1088 -57.10 -23.71 6.89
CA ALA A 1088 -56.69 -25.12 6.90
C ALA A 1088 -57.42 -25.93 7.98
N LEU A 1089 -57.66 -25.33 9.15
CA LEU A 1089 -58.41 -25.95 10.24
C LEU A 1089 -59.88 -26.19 9.88
N LEU A 1090 -60.54 -25.22 9.23
CA LEU A 1090 -61.92 -25.35 8.77
C LEU A 1090 -62.05 -26.42 7.67
N ALA A 1091 -61.10 -26.47 6.73
CA ALA A 1091 -61.06 -27.48 5.67
C ALA A 1091 -60.92 -28.91 6.24
N GLN A 1092 -60.23 -29.07 7.38
CA GLN A 1092 -60.09 -30.34 8.08
C GLN A 1092 -61.22 -30.64 9.08
N ALA A 1093 -62.15 -29.71 9.32
CA ALA A 1093 -63.27 -29.85 10.25
C ALA A 1093 -64.61 -30.12 9.55
N LEU A 1094 -64.72 -29.83 8.25
CA LEU A 1094 -65.87 -30.20 7.42
C LEU A 1094 -65.75 -31.67 6.95
N PRO A 1095 -66.78 -32.53 7.10
CA PRO A 1095 -66.80 -33.80 6.37
C PRO A 1095 -66.89 -33.49 4.86
N ALA A 1096 -66.01 -34.11 4.06
CA ALA A 1096 -65.95 -33.89 2.62
C ALA A 1096 -67.34 -34.09 1.95
N PRO A 1097 -67.72 -33.24 0.97
CA PRO A 1097 -68.95 -33.46 0.22
C PRO A 1097 -68.84 -34.77 -0.58
N ARG A 1098 -69.86 -35.63 -0.46
CA ARG A 1098 -70.02 -36.82 -1.31
C ARG A 1098 -70.24 -36.37 -2.75
N THR A 1099 -69.24 -36.56 -3.61
CA THR A 1099 -69.39 -36.47 -5.07
C THR A 1099 -70.02 -37.75 -5.62
N PRO A 1100 -70.86 -37.68 -6.67
CA PRO A 1100 -71.47 -38.85 -7.29
C PRO A 1100 -70.43 -39.61 -8.10
N GLY A 1101 -70.28 -40.91 -7.83
CA GLY A 1101 -69.44 -41.79 -8.62
C GLY A 1101 -70.04 -42.02 -10.01
N THR A 1102 -69.32 -41.58 -11.04
CA THR A 1102 -69.47 -42.09 -12.41
C THR A 1102 -68.89 -43.50 -12.47
N SER A 1103 -69.66 -44.36 -13.10
CA SER A 1103 -69.47 -45.80 -13.23
C SER A 1103 -68.21 -46.20 -14.03
N MET A 1104 -67.80 -47.45 -13.80
CA MET A 1104 -67.15 -48.39 -14.73
C MET A 1104 -65.61 -48.57 -14.66
N PRO A 1105 -65.12 -49.81 -14.91
CA PRO A 1105 -64.62 -50.64 -13.82
C PRO A 1105 -63.34 -51.44 -14.20
N MET A 1106 -63.10 -52.48 -13.39
CA MET A 1106 -62.31 -53.69 -13.68
C MET A 1106 -60.88 -53.61 -13.14
N ARG A 1107 -60.62 -54.21 -11.97
CA ARG A 1107 -60.20 -55.63 -11.76
C ARG A 1107 -58.89 -55.92 -12.50
N THR A 1108 -57.88 -56.54 -11.93
CA THR A 1108 -57.68 -57.30 -10.68
C THR A 1108 -56.18 -57.56 -10.57
N ASP A 1109 -55.80 -58.23 -9.48
CA ASP A 1109 -54.49 -58.84 -9.22
C ASP A 1109 -53.45 -57.85 -8.67
N GLY A 1110 -52.89 -58.04 -7.48
CA GLY A 1110 -52.90 -59.20 -6.61
C GLY A 1110 -51.46 -59.50 -6.20
N ARG A 1111 -51.25 -59.50 -4.87
CA ARG A 1111 -50.06 -59.96 -4.14
C ARG A 1111 -48.82 -59.05 -4.28
N GLY A 1112 -48.06 -58.77 -3.24
CA GLY A 1112 -48.11 -59.28 -1.88
C GLY A 1112 -46.79 -59.00 -1.20
N HIS A 1113 -46.86 -58.92 0.12
CA HIS A 1113 -45.81 -59.21 1.10
C HIS A 1113 -44.56 -58.35 1.21
N GLY A 1114 -44.17 -58.17 2.48
CA GLY A 1114 -42.80 -58.00 2.91
C GLY A 1114 -42.50 -56.56 3.36
N SER A 1115 -42.81 -56.17 4.59
CA SER A 1115 -42.00 -56.44 5.79
C SER A 1115 -40.82 -55.46 5.97
N LEU A 1116 -40.64 -55.06 7.24
CA LEU A 1116 -39.50 -54.39 7.88
C LEU A 1116 -39.43 -52.84 7.81
N ARG A 1117 -39.94 -52.22 8.89
CA ARG A 1117 -39.22 -51.39 9.90
C ARG A 1117 -37.73 -51.00 9.61
N PRO A 1118 -37.13 -50.05 10.36
CA PRO A 1118 -37.71 -48.93 11.15
C PRO A 1118 -36.87 -47.62 11.08
N ALA A 1119 -37.46 -46.52 11.54
CA ALA A 1119 -36.81 -45.53 12.42
C ALA A 1119 -37.89 -44.81 13.22
#